data_AF-A0A966Y2I0-F1
#
_entry.id   AF-A0A966Y2I0-F1
#
_cell.length_a   1.000
_cell.length_b   1.000
_cell.length_c   1.000
_cell.angle_alpha   90.00
_cell.angle_beta   90.00
_cell.angle_gamma   90.00
#
_symmetry.space_group_name_H-M   'P 1'
#
loop_
_entity.id
_entity.type
_entity.pdbx_description
1 polymer ?
#
loop_
_entity_poly.entity_id
_entity_poly.type
_entity_poly.pdbx_seq_one_letter_code
_entity_poly.pdbx_strand_id
1 'polypeptide(L)'
;IVDESFRLVPVGEIGQLAITGPGLALGYVGLPALTASKFTANPHARSPSESQMYLTGDLARLREDGAIICLGRMDDQVKIRGFRVELGEIETRLSALPGVGAAAVVLRTDDAVESLAAYVVPTPHAVIDIAILRERLSAELPAYMVPSVFELLPEMPRLSSGKIDRKTLQKLPLAAKPKGVSNASDDEDEARLFEALEKLFPGRKFLTPDDFFSDLGGHSLLAARLVSILRHQTAYRKLSVGDIYRERTIGRITAVMRRLKAAPASAAPKPRQPVSAWRHFACGALQCLCLPFLVLCHMASWLTPFFTYHFNTGEPGDSIPKAIMLSLASFVIVEIFSFGIAILGKRLLTGRLSPGRYPLWGMTYFRFWLSEKLVVLAPIRLLHGTPWLNAYLRLLGAKVGQDVFIDSLVVTAPELLEIEDAADLGANLIISNARVEGGELIVGLVRIGAGACVESNCVLENDTIVGPAAHLGAMSSLAAGLSIPAGEQWAGAPARPEVTARSVLPPRPPASQLRRALMMGLFAVTSLAVACLFFLPVFPVFMLIDTLDARYFDIFESDAGPAFAFGFFFLLAIPASALLITLTALMAAGLKRLFLRRLTTGLSAITSLGYYRKWVVARILDASLETLHGLYASVFASTWLRLMGAKIGRRTEISTATGVIPDLLTIGDDSFVADGVTLGDEEQRGGWMSLQTTSVGRRTFLGNGAYVADGAVIPDDLLIGVQTRTPPNADMRPKQVWLGSPAVLLPAREGDLGFDVSLTFRPSVARWCARTFIESLRIVLPMSFVIATGYLIVHSVMPYAEEEQWPQAVAALSLAGCLYGLASFMLILAMKWILVRRYRPGAHPMWSLFVWLSEAVTCVYESLAVPNFLDFLRGTPMLPWALRLLGTRIGRRVFMDTTDVTEFDCVAIGDEAELNHSCGPQTHLFEDRV
;
A
#
# COMPACT_ATOMS: atom_id res chain seq x y z
N ILE A 1 -28.91 41.71 -1.97
CA ILE A 1 -27.78 42.67 -1.95
C ILE A 1 -28.32 43.93 -1.28
N VAL A 2 -27.64 44.44 -0.25
CA VAL A 2 -28.16 45.50 0.62
C VAL A 2 -27.19 46.68 0.78
N ASP A 3 -27.73 47.86 1.08
CA ASP A 3 -26.97 49.04 1.51
C ASP A 3 -26.58 48.95 3.01
N GLU A 4 -25.87 49.95 3.51
CA GLU A 4 -25.45 50.04 4.93
C GLU A 4 -26.63 50.13 5.91
N SER A 5 -27.81 50.51 5.42
CA SER A 5 -29.06 50.56 6.19
C SER A 5 -29.91 49.29 6.02
N PHE A 6 -29.32 48.23 5.44
CA PHE A 6 -29.95 46.94 5.16
C PHE A 6 -31.16 47.00 4.22
N ARG A 7 -31.25 48.03 3.38
CA ARG A 7 -32.25 48.15 2.31
C ARG A 7 -31.73 47.49 1.04
N LEU A 8 -32.61 46.85 0.28
CA LEU A 8 -32.26 46.25 -1.00
C LEU A 8 -31.80 47.33 -1.98
N VAL A 9 -30.65 47.12 -2.62
CA VAL A 9 -30.15 48.02 -3.67
C VAL A 9 -30.78 47.70 -5.03
N PRO A 10 -30.97 48.69 -5.92
CA PRO A 10 -31.43 48.48 -7.29
C PRO A 10 -30.52 47.54 -8.11
N VAL A 11 -31.08 46.98 -9.18
CA VAL A 11 -30.31 46.19 -10.16
C VAL A 11 -29.20 47.06 -10.76
N GLY A 12 -27.99 46.53 -10.86
CA GLY A 12 -26.80 47.22 -11.36
C GLY A 12 -25.98 47.96 -10.30
N GLU A 13 -26.58 48.30 -9.15
CA GLU A 13 -25.90 48.99 -8.05
C GLU A 13 -25.10 48.04 -7.16
N ILE A 14 -24.03 48.57 -6.58
CA ILE A 14 -23.12 47.83 -5.70
C ILE A 14 -23.64 47.93 -4.27
N GLY A 15 -23.77 46.79 -3.61
CA GLY A 15 -24.03 46.72 -2.18
C GLY A 15 -23.37 45.50 -1.55
N GLN A 16 -23.63 45.28 -0.28
CA GLN A 16 -23.14 44.11 0.44
C GLN A 16 -23.99 42.87 0.11
N LEU A 17 -23.32 41.74 -0.10
CA LEU A 17 -23.99 40.45 -0.19
C LEU A 17 -24.39 39.98 1.22
N ALA A 18 -25.68 39.65 1.37
CA ALA A 18 -26.24 39.07 2.59
C ALA A 18 -26.93 37.76 2.24
N ILE A 19 -26.76 36.74 3.10
CA ILE A 19 -27.31 35.40 2.92
C ILE A 19 -28.42 35.18 3.95
N THR A 20 -29.53 34.56 3.55
CA THR A 20 -30.66 34.21 4.42
C THR A 20 -31.05 32.75 4.20
N GLY A 21 -31.88 32.19 5.10
CA GLY A 21 -32.47 30.86 4.94
C GLY A 21 -31.83 29.78 5.82
N PRO A 22 -32.22 28.50 5.64
CA PRO A 22 -31.87 27.40 6.54
C PRO A 22 -30.38 27.01 6.52
N GLY A 23 -29.59 27.58 5.59
CA GLY A 23 -28.15 27.35 5.49
C GLY A 23 -27.30 28.24 6.41
N LEU A 24 -27.90 29.12 7.21
CA LEU A 24 -27.17 29.94 8.18
C LEU A 24 -26.61 29.10 9.32
N ALA A 25 -25.36 29.38 9.70
CA ALA A 25 -24.77 28.81 10.91
C ALA A 25 -25.43 29.39 12.17
N LEU A 26 -25.33 28.66 13.30
CA LEU A 26 -25.84 29.12 14.60
C LEU A 26 -25.07 30.33 15.17
N GLY A 27 -23.85 30.58 14.69
CA GLY A 27 -22.98 31.68 15.13
C GLY A 27 -21.52 31.26 15.27
N TYR A 28 -20.70 32.13 15.84
CA TYR A 28 -19.31 31.88 16.18
C TYR A 28 -19.18 31.35 17.61
N VAL A 29 -18.57 30.18 17.77
CA VAL A 29 -18.39 29.50 19.07
C VAL A 29 -17.57 30.39 20.01
N GLY A 30 -18.10 30.66 21.21
CA GLY A 30 -17.42 31.47 22.23
C GLY A 30 -17.34 32.97 21.92
N LEU A 31 -17.94 33.45 20.83
CA LEU A 31 -17.85 34.83 20.37
C LEU A 31 -19.25 35.44 20.11
N PRO A 32 -20.05 35.70 21.17
CA PRO A 32 -21.41 36.20 21.04
C PRO A 32 -21.49 37.60 20.42
N ALA A 33 -20.53 38.48 20.73
CA ALA A 33 -20.48 39.83 20.16
C ALA A 33 -20.23 39.80 18.63
N LEU A 34 -19.30 38.97 18.16
CA LEU A 34 -19.04 38.81 16.73
C LEU A 34 -20.26 38.19 16.02
N THR A 35 -20.89 37.20 16.66
CA THR A 35 -22.12 36.57 16.16
C THR A 35 -23.21 37.61 15.94
N ALA A 36 -23.51 38.43 16.96
CA ALA A 36 -24.52 39.49 16.85
C ALA A 36 -24.19 40.54 15.79
N SER A 37 -22.90 40.82 15.54
CA SER A 37 -22.48 41.80 14.53
C SER A 37 -22.57 41.29 13.08
N LYS A 38 -22.53 39.96 12.86
CA LYS A 38 -22.52 39.34 11.52
C LYS A 38 -23.82 38.62 11.17
N PHE A 39 -24.54 38.11 12.16
CA PHE A 39 -25.85 37.49 12.05
C PHE A 39 -26.87 38.46 12.63
N THR A 40 -27.49 39.25 11.74
CA THR A 40 -28.36 40.36 12.11
C THR A 40 -29.80 40.04 11.72
N ALA A 41 -30.77 40.75 12.32
CA ALA A 41 -32.16 40.64 11.90
C ALA A 41 -32.32 41.03 10.42
N ASN A 42 -33.09 40.25 9.68
CA ASN A 42 -33.41 40.54 8.27
C ASN A 42 -34.70 41.37 8.18
N PRO A 43 -34.63 42.66 7.78
CA PRO A 43 -35.82 43.51 7.66
C PRO A 43 -36.75 43.13 6.49
N HIS A 44 -36.30 42.25 5.59
CA HIS A 44 -37.06 41.81 4.40
C HIS A 44 -37.50 40.35 4.49
N ALA A 45 -37.52 39.77 5.69
CA ALA A 45 -37.88 38.36 5.90
C ALA A 45 -39.31 38.07 5.43
N ARG A 46 -39.48 37.06 4.56
CA ARG A 46 -40.80 36.61 4.07
C ARG A 46 -41.29 35.36 4.78
N SER A 47 -40.44 34.73 5.58
CA SER A 47 -40.74 33.53 6.37
C SER A 47 -39.92 33.50 7.66
N PRO A 48 -40.32 32.71 8.67
CA PRO A 48 -39.55 32.57 9.92
C PRO A 48 -38.12 32.08 9.70
N SER A 49 -37.88 31.24 8.67
CA SER A 49 -36.54 30.75 8.31
C SER A 49 -35.64 31.80 7.66
N GLU A 50 -36.18 32.98 7.33
CA GLU A 50 -35.43 34.13 6.79
C GLU A 50 -35.28 35.26 7.82
N SER A 51 -35.70 35.06 9.06
CA SER A 51 -35.71 36.09 10.13
C SER A 51 -34.31 36.65 10.45
N GLN A 52 -33.27 35.90 10.12
CA GLN A 52 -31.87 36.30 10.25
C GLN A 52 -31.21 36.40 8.87
N MET A 53 -30.27 37.33 8.75
CA MET A 53 -29.36 37.42 7.62
C MET A 53 -27.90 37.41 8.10
N TYR A 54 -27.05 36.75 7.34
CA TYR A 54 -25.60 36.78 7.54
C TYR A 54 -24.95 37.76 6.56
N LEU A 55 -24.22 38.73 7.10
CA LEU A 55 -23.47 39.72 6.34
C LEU A 55 -22.13 39.13 5.90
N THR A 56 -21.95 38.83 4.61
CA THR A 56 -20.77 38.09 4.14
C THR A 56 -19.50 38.92 4.14
N GLY A 57 -19.64 40.25 4.09
CA GLY A 57 -18.53 41.18 3.85
C GLY A 57 -18.14 41.31 2.39
N ASP A 58 -18.79 40.59 1.47
CA ASP A 58 -18.51 40.71 0.03
C ASP A 58 -19.33 41.84 -0.59
N LEU A 59 -18.70 42.63 -1.46
CA LEU A 59 -19.38 43.58 -2.32
C LEU A 59 -19.85 42.84 -3.57
N ALA A 60 -21.11 43.05 -3.93
CA ALA A 60 -21.71 42.45 -5.11
C ALA A 60 -22.70 43.41 -5.77
N ARG A 61 -23.02 43.14 -7.04
CA ARG A 61 -24.14 43.77 -7.74
C ARG A 61 -24.99 42.74 -8.46
N LEU A 62 -26.27 43.02 -8.60
CA LEU A 62 -27.22 42.17 -9.31
C LEU A 62 -27.28 42.61 -10.78
N ARG A 63 -27.14 41.69 -11.73
CA ARG A 63 -27.37 41.96 -13.16
C ARG A 63 -28.85 41.87 -13.50
N GLU A 64 -29.22 42.41 -14.67
CA GLU A 64 -30.58 42.35 -15.20
C GLU A 64 -31.08 40.92 -15.46
N ASP A 65 -30.18 39.97 -15.74
CA ASP A 65 -30.47 38.54 -15.89
C ASP A 65 -30.61 37.78 -14.56
N GLY A 66 -30.47 38.49 -13.42
CA GLY A 66 -30.53 37.92 -12.08
C GLY A 66 -29.22 37.31 -11.58
N ALA A 67 -28.14 37.34 -12.36
CA ALA A 67 -26.83 36.87 -11.91
C ALA A 67 -26.18 37.85 -10.91
N ILE A 68 -25.52 37.32 -9.88
CA ILE A 68 -24.78 38.12 -8.89
C ILE A 68 -23.31 38.19 -9.32
N ILE A 69 -22.80 39.41 -9.53
CA ILE A 69 -21.37 39.65 -9.77
C ILE A 69 -20.72 40.06 -8.45
N CYS A 70 -19.78 39.25 -7.96
CA CYS A 70 -18.94 39.57 -6.81
C CYS A 70 -17.79 40.50 -7.22
N LEU A 71 -17.59 41.59 -6.50
CA LEU A 71 -16.68 42.70 -6.84
C LEU A 71 -15.51 42.86 -5.85
N GLY A 72 -15.47 42.06 -4.78
CA GLY A 72 -14.42 42.09 -3.76
C GLY A 72 -15.00 42.05 -2.35
N ARG A 73 -14.18 42.37 -1.34
CA ARG A 73 -14.59 42.42 0.07
C ARG A 73 -14.56 43.85 0.62
N MET A 74 -15.36 44.07 1.65
CA MET A 74 -15.41 45.30 2.45
C MET A 74 -14.35 45.32 3.57
N ASP A 75 -13.81 44.15 3.93
CA ASP A 75 -12.81 43.97 4.99
C ASP A 75 -11.43 43.59 4.42
N ASP A 76 -10.40 43.60 5.27
CA ASP A 76 -8.99 43.38 4.91
C ASP A 76 -8.64 41.89 4.73
N GLN A 77 -9.64 41.05 4.47
CA GLN A 77 -9.45 39.62 4.33
C GLN A 77 -8.99 39.25 2.92
N VAL A 78 -7.97 38.39 2.83
CA VAL A 78 -7.40 37.95 1.56
C VAL A 78 -7.49 36.44 1.37
N LYS A 79 -7.45 36.02 0.11
CA LYS A 79 -7.28 34.61 -0.25
C LYS A 79 -5.88 34.43 -0.81
N ILE A 80 -5.14 33.47 -0.27
CA ILE A 80 -3.79 33.12 -0.76
C ILE A 80 -3.78 31.64 -1.04
N ARG A 81 -3.62 31.26 -2.31
CA ARG A 81 -3.52 29.84 -2.73
C ARG A 81 -4.68 28.99 -2.17
N GLY A 82 -5.89 29.56 -2.13
CA GLY A 82 -7.10 28.91 -1.61
C GLY A 82 -7.35 29.04 -0.10
N PHE A 83 -6.38 29.52 0.69
CA PHE A 83 -6.53 29.76 2.12
C PHE A 83 -7.12 31.14 2.39
N ARG A 84 -8.11 31.19 3.29
CA ARG A 84 -8.74 32.43 3.77
C ARG A 84 -7.89 32.97 4.93
N VAL A 85 -7.25 34.12 4.74
CA VAL A 85 -6.30 34.72 5.69
C VAL A 85 -6.84 36.06 6.19
N GLU A 86 -6.91 36.21 7.51
CA GLU A 86 -7.22 37.48 8.18
C GLU A 86 -5.91 38.25 8.40
N LEU A 87 -5.67 39.31 7.62
CA LEU A 87 -4.43 40.09 7.73
C LEU A 87 -4.26 40.69 9.14
N GLY A 88 -5.37 41.10 9.76
CA GLY A 88 -5.38 41.64 11.12
C GLY A 88 -4.87 40.69 12.19
N GLU A 89 -5.01 39.36 11.99
CA GLU A 89 -4.45 38.36 12.92
C GLU A 89 -2.92 38.42 12.91
N ILE A 90 -2.33 38.47 11.71
CA ILE A 90 -0.88 38.56 11.52
C ILE A 90 -0.36 39.90 12.06
N GLU A 91 -1.06 41.00 11.75
CA GLU A 91 -0.73 42.35 12.25
C GLU A 91 -0.74 42.41 13.79
N THR A 92 -1.73 41.78 14.43
CA THR A 92 -1.84 41.74 15.89
C THR A 92 -0.68 40.97 16.51
N ARG A 93 -0.31 39.82 15.94
CA ARG A 93 0.81 39.01 16.41
C ARG A 93 2.14 39.73 16.23
N LEU A 94 2.34 40.38 15.08
CA LEU A 94 3.51 41.22 14.83
C LEU A 94 3.63 42.36 15.84
N SER A 95 2.51 43.04 16.12
CA SER A 95 2.48 44.17 17.05
C SER A 95 2.69 43.75 18.51
N ALA A 96 2.49 42.47 18.84
CA ALA A 96 2.77 41.92 20.16
C ALA A 96 4.26 41.57 20.38
N LEU A 97 5.08 41.59 19.32
CA LEU A 97 6.50 41.26 19.43
C LEU A 97 7.32 42.43 20.00
N PRO A 98 8.34 42.15 20.84
CA PRO A 98 9.19 43.20 21.41
C PRO A 98 9.83 44.07 20.33
N GLY A 99 9.77 45.38 20.51
CA GLY A 99 10.40 46.35 19.61
C GLY A 99 9.52 46.81 18.44
N VAL A 100 8.39 46.16 18.16
CA VAL A 100 7.44 46.56 17.11
C VAL A 100 6.48 47.63 17.62
N GLY A 101 6.48 48.82 17.01
CA GLY A 101 5.57 49.92 17.35
C GLY A 101 4.28 49.91 16.54
N ALA A 102 4.35 49.53 15.26
CA ALA A 102 3.18 49.30 14.42
C ALA A 102 3.50 48.27 13.33
N ALA A 103 2.50 47.49 12.93
CA ALA A 103 2.62 46.54 11.82
C ALA A 103 1.40 46.61 10.90
N ALA A 104 1.64 46.43 9.60
CA ALA A 104 0.61 46.29 8.58
C ALA A 104 1.00 45.16 7.64
N VAL A 105 0.03 44.32 7.25
CA VAL A 105 0.28 43.24 6.30
C VAL A 105 -0.58 43.48 5.07
N VAL A 106 -0.01 43.22 3.89
CA VAL A 106 -0.73 43.31 2.62
C VAL A 106 -0.43 42.08 1.77
N LEU A 107 -1.42 41.66 0.99
CA LEU A 107 -1.21 40.73 -0.11
C LEU A 107 -0.58 41.48 -1.29
N ARG A 108 0.49 40.92 -1.82
CA ARG A 108 1.13 41.35 -3.06
C ARG A 108 1.16 40.24 -4.09
N THR A 109 1.14 40.63 -5.35
CA THR A 109 1.31 39.74 -6.49
C THR A 109 2.50 40.24 -7.30
N ASP A 110 3.64 39.56 -7.18
CA ASP A 110 4.84 39.83 -7.97
C ASP A 110 5.13 38.60 -8.85
N ASP A 111 5.44 38.79 -10.14
CA ASP A 111 5.68 37.71 -11.12
C ASP A 111 4.64 36.57 -11.11
N ALA A 112 3.35 36.93 -10.98
CA ALA A 112 2.21 36.02 -10.86
C ALA A 112 2.18 35.13 -9.60
N VAL A 113 3.03 35.41 -8.60
CA VAL A 113 3.01 34.73 -7.30
C VAL A 113 2.41 35.65 -6.24
N GLU A 114 1.29 35.21 -5.66
CA GLU A 114 0.69 35.83 -4.48
C GLU A 114 1.53 35.54 -3.22
N SER A 115 1.84 36.59 -2.46
CA SER A 115 2.62 36.51 -1.24
C SER A 115 2.26 37.61 -0.23
N LEU A 116 2.46 37.33 1.06
CA LEU A 116 2.25 38.29 2.14
C LEU A 116 3.51 39.13 2.35
N ALA A 117 3.33 40.45 2.39
CA ALA A 117 4.36 41.41 2.77
C ALA A 117 3.96 42.13 4.07
N ALA A 118 4.83 42.09 5.08
CA ALA A 118 4.65 42.78 6.34
C ALA A 118 5.51 44.05 6.41
N TYR A 119 4.89 45.16 6.73
CA TYR A 119 5.55 46.44 6.97
C TYR A 119 5.55 46.71 8.47
N VAL A 120 6.72 47.01 9.03
CA VAL A 120 6.93 47.11 10.46
C VAL A 120 7.61 48.43 10.80
N VAL A 121 7.04 49.17 11.75
CA VAL A 121 7.64 50.38 12.31
C VAL A 121 8.24 50.05 13.66
N PRO A 122 9.57 50.21 13.86
CA PRO A 122 10.20 50.00 15.16
C PRO A 122 9.75 51.02 16.21
N THR A 123 9.73 50.61 17.48
CA THR A 123 9.68 51.54 18.61
C THR A 123 10.99 52.35 18.71
N PRO A 124 10.97 53.56 19.29
CA PRO A 124 12.18 54.38 19.44
C PRO A 124 13.31 53.61 20.14
N HIS A 125 14.51 53.63 19.55
CA HIS A 125 15.71 52.92 20.02
C HIS A 125 15.69 51.38 19.92
N ALA A 126 14.66 50.78 19.32
CA ALA A 126 14.64 49.34 19.07
C ALA A 126 15.37 48.97 17.78
N VAL A 127 16.21 47.94 17.84
CA VAL A 127 16.78 47.27 16.67
C VAL A 127 15.97 46.01 16.41
N ILE A 128 15.27 45.98 15.27
CA ILE A 128 14.44 44.83 14.87
C ILE A 128 15.26 43.93 13.96
N ASP A 129 15.38 42.66 14.35
CA ASP A 129 15.87 41.59 13.48
C ASP A 129 14.68 40.88 12.80
N ILE A 130 14.61 41.00 11.48
CA ILE A 130 13.58 40.36 10.64
C ILE A 130 13.59 38.84 10.79
N ALA A 131 14.76 38.21 10.97
CA ALA A 131 14.86 36.76 11.12
C ALA A 131 14.13 36.30 12.40
N ILE A 132 14.29 37.06 13.49
CA ILE A 132 13.62 36.80 14.76
C ILE A 132 12.11 37.01 14.65
N LEU A 133 11.65 38.06 13.95
CA LEU A 133 10.21 38.27 13.71
C LEU A 133 9.59 37.09 12.94
N ARG A 134 10.27 36.61 11.89
CA ARG A 134 9.81 35.46 11.09
C ARG A 134 9.77 34.18 11.92
N GLU A 135 10.81 33.91 12.71
CA GLU A 135 10.87 32.73 13.59
C GLU A 135 9.76 32.73 14.64
N ARG A 136 9.48 33.88 15.25
CA ARG A 136 8.40 34.01 16.24
C ARG A 136 7.02 33.82 15.62
N LEU A 137 6.78 34.37 14.45
CA LEU A 137 5.51 34.17 13.74
C LEU A 137 5.32 32.72 13.28
N SER A 138 6.38 32.04 12.82
CA SER A 138 6.27 30.65 12.36
C SER A 138 6.04 29.65 13.48
N ALA A 139 6.33 30.02 14.73
CA ALA A 139 5.99 29.23 15.92
C ALA A 139 4.51 29.32 16.32
N GLU A 140 3.83 30.42 15.98
CA GLU A 140 2.43 30.69 16.42
C GLU A 140 1.40 30.63 15.29
N LEU A 141 1.81 30.86 14.04
CA LEU A 141 0.94 30.92 12.88
C LEU A 141 1.19 29.76 11.90
N PRO A 142 0.15 29.27 11.20
CA PRO A 142 0.31 28.36 10.09
C PRO A 142 1.25 28.93 9.01
N ALA A 143 2.02 28.07 8.35
CA ALA A 143 3.05 28.49 7.39
C ALA A 143 2.54 29.41 6.26
N TYR A 144 1.28 29.29 5.84
CA TYR A 144 0.68 30.14 4.80
C TYR A 144 0.28 31.54 5.27
N MET A 145 0.25 31.78 6.60
CA MET A 145 -0.02 33.09 7.21
C MET A 145 1.26 33.86 7.54
N VAL A 146 2.43 33.20 7.49
CA VAL A 146 3.71 33.86 7.78
C VAL A 146 4.12 34.73 6.59
N PRO A 147 4.36 36.04 6.77
CA PRO A 147 4.81 36.91 5.69
C PRO A 147 6.12 36.45 5.07
N SER A 148 6.17 36.47 3.74
CA SER A 148 7.37 36.10 2.96
C SER A 148 8.38 37.25 2.86
N VAL A 149 7.90 38.49 3.03
CA VAL A 149 8.69 39.73 2.96
C VAL A 149 8.40 40.57 4.20
N PHE A 150 9.45 41.16 4.77
CA PHE A 150 9.35 42.10 5.88
C PHE A 150 10.11 43.37 5.50
N GLU A 151 9.47 44.52 5.65
CA GLU A 151 10.05 45.82 5.35
C GLU A 151 9.94 46.72 6.59
N LEU A 152 11.07 47.36 6.95
CA LEU A 152 11.09 48.33 8.04
C LEU A 152 10.75 49.71 7.49
N LEU A 153 9.73 50.35 8.08
CA LEU A 153 9.34 51.71 7.74
C LEU A 153 9.66 52.67 8.89
N PRO A 154 10.07 53.92 8.59
CA PRO A 154 10.21 54.94 9.63
C PRO A 154 8.85 55.35 10.22
N GLU A 155 7.79 55.33 9.41
CA GLU A 155 6.42 55.63 9.83
C GLU A 155 5.42 54.88 8.94
N MET A 156 4.26 54.52 9.49
CA MET A 156 3.22 53.80 8.76
C MET A 156 2.38 54.79 7.92
N PRO A 157 2.25 54.60 6.60
CA PRO A 157 1.40 55.44 5.75
C PRO A 157 -0.06 55.40 6.20
N ARG A 158 -0.69 56.57 6.33
CA ARG A 158 -2.09 56.71 6.76
C ARG A 158 -2.88 57.56 5.77
N LEU A 159 -4.16 57.22 5.62
CA LEU A 159 -5.15 58.04 4.93
C LEU A 159 -5.49 59.28 5.77
N SER A 160 -6.13 60.29 5.17
CA SER A 160 -6.63 61.48 5.87
C SER A 160 -7.62 61.16 7.00
N SER A 161 -8.20 59.96 7.00
CA SER A 161 -9.07 59.42 8.06
C SER A 161 -8.31 58.77 9.23
N GLY A 162 -6.97 58.74 9.21
CA GLY A 162 -6.12 58.11 10.23
C GLY A 162 -5.94 56.60 10.10
N LYS A 163 -6.67 55.94 9.18
CA LYS A 163 -6.52 54.51 8.84
C LYS A 163 -5.24 54.24 8.04
N ILE A 164 -4.69 53.04 8.12
CA ILE A 164 -3.51 52.63 7.35
C ILE A 164 -3.81 52.67 5.84
N ASP A 165 -2.95 53.31 5.07
CA ASP A 165 -3.06 53.37 3.61
C ASP A 165 -2.41 52.15 2.95
N ARG A 166 -3.14 51.03 2.95
CA ARG A 166 -2.69 49.76 2.37
C ARG A 166 -2.44 49.82 0.85
N LYS A 167 -3.11 50.72 0.12
CA LYS A 167 -2.87 50.91 -1.32
C LYS A 167 -1.48 51.49 -1.58
N THR A 168 -1.04 52.40 -0.71
CA THR A 168 0.31 52.94 -0.75
C THR A 168 1.33 51.85 -0.39
N LEU A 169 1.07 51.06 0.66
CA LEU A 169 1.93 49.92 1.04
C LEU A 169 2.06 48.86 -0.06
N GLN A 170 0.99 48.55 -0.80
CA GLN A 170 1.05 47.61 -1.93
C GLN A 170 1.93 48.10 -3.07
N LYS A 171 2.08 49.42 -3.23
CA LYS A 171 2.86 50.05 -4.31
C LYS A 171 4.29 50.40 -3.91
N LEU A 172 4.64 50.33 -2.62
CA LEU A 172 6.00 50.59 -2.18
C LEU A 172 6.97 49.60 -2.85
N PRO A 173 8.11 50.07 -3.38
CA PRO A 173 9.14 49.17 -3.85
C PRO A 173 9.66 48.38 -2.65
N LEU A 174 9.63 47.04 -2.74
CA LEU A 174 10.32 46.19 -1.78
C LEU A 174 11.82 46.47 -1.88
N ALA A 175 12.55 46.38 -0.76
CA ALA A 175 13.99 46.38 -0.80
C ALA A 175 14.43 45.33 -1.82
N ALA A 176 15.23 45.75 -2.81
CA ALA A 176 15.72 44.83 -3.82
C ALA A 176 16.40 43.66 -3.09
N LYS A 177 15.92 42.42 -3.32
CA LYS A 177 16.66 41.22 -2.93
C LYS A 177 18.13 41.47 -3.29
N PRO A 178 19.08 41.31 -2.36
CA PRO A 178 20.44 41.79 -2.52
C PRO A 178 20.96 41.47 -3.93
N LYS A 179 21.27 42.53 -4.70
CA LYS A 179 21.79 42.40 -6.07
C LYS A 179 23.22 41.85 -5.98
N GLY A 180 23.33 40.53 -6.09
CA GLY A 180 24.59 39.81 -6.17
C GLY A 180 24.42 38.29 -6.33
N VAL A 181 23.27 37.84 -6.83
CA VAL A 181 22.86 36.43 -6.70
C VAL A 181 22.92 35.75 -8.06
N SER A 182 23.92 34.89 -8.17
CA SER A 182 24.08 33.86 -9.19
C SER A 182 23.51 32.54 -8.62
N ASN A 183 23.05 31.62 -9.47
CA ASN A 183 22.84 30.21 -9.07
C ASN A 183 24.18 29.47 -8.88
N ALA A 184 25.22 30.21 -8.47
CA ALA A 184 26.55 29.72 -8.16
C ALA A 184 26.80 29.99 -6.69
N SER A 185 27.08 28.92 -5.95
CA SER A 185 27.65 28.97 -4.62
C SER A 185 29.09 28.45 -4.71
N ASP A 186 29.99 29.03 -3.90
CA ASP A 186 31.32 28.47 -3.69
C ASP A 186 31.27 27.17 -2.87
N ASP A 187 30.12 26.87 -2.24
CA ASP A 187 29.85 25.60 -1.60
C ASP A 187 29.42 24.55 -2.63
N GLU A 188 30.19 23.47 -2.74
CA GLU A 188 29.94 22.36 -3.68
C GLU A 188 28.54 21.75 -3.51
N ASP A 189 28.11 21.49 -2.27
CA ASP A 189 26.85 20.80 -1.99
C ASP A 189 25.65 21.72 -2.27
N GLU A 190 25.79 23.01 -1.97
CA GLU A 190 24.79 24.03 -2.31
C GLU A 190 24.69 24.26 -3.82
N ALA A 191 25.82 24.32 -4.52
CA ALA A 191 25.84 24.44 -5.98
C ALA A 191 25.15 23.24 -6.65
N ARG A 192 25.32 22.02 -6.11
CA ARG A 192 24.57 20.84 -6.56
C ARG A 192 23.06 20.96 -6.31
N LEU A 193 22.68 21.49 -5.15
CA LEU A 193 21.27 21.74 -4.84
C LEU A 193 20.66 22.76 -5.81
N PHE A 194 21.37 23.85 -6.11
CA PHE A 194 20.95 24.83 -7.12
C PHE A 194 20.84 24.24 -8.53
N GLU A 195 21.79 23.40 -8.96
CA GLU A 195 21.71 22.70 -10.24
C GLU A 195 20.46 21.81 -10.35
N ALA A 196 20.11 21.13 -9.24
CA ALA A 196 18.92 20.31 -9.18
C ALA A 196 17.62 21.15 -9.15
N LEU A 197 17.61 22.27 -8.42
CA LEU A 197 16.48 23.19 -8.36
C LEU A 197 16.23 23.91 -9.68
N GLU A 198 17.27 24.27 -10.44
CA GLU A 198 17.15 24.90 -11.77
C GLU A 198 16.38 23.99 -12.74
N LYS A 199 16.58 22.67 -12.65
CA LYS A 199 15.85 21.69 -13.47
C LYS A 199 14.36 21.64 -13.13
N LEU A 200 13.99 22.01 -11.90
CA LEU A 200 12.61 21.97 -11.41
C LEU A 200 11.89 23.32 -11.55
N PHE A 201 12.64 24.42 -11.39
CA PHE A 201 12.16 25.79 -11.47
C PHE A 201 13.03 26.59 -12.46
N PRO A 202 12.92 26.29 -13.78
CA PRO A 202 13.81 26.89 -14.78
C PRO A 202 13.67 28.41 -14.83
N GLY A 203 14.79 29.11 -14.89
CA GLY A 203 14.85 30.58 -14.98
C GLY A 203 14.63 31.29 -13.64
N ARG A 204 14.51 30.55 -12.53
CA ARG A 204 14.36 31.10 -11.19
C ARG A 204 15.72 31.27 -10.50
N LYS A 205 15.87 32.31 -9.68
CA LYS A 205 17.05 32.51 -8.83
C LYS A 205 16.80 31.98 -7.44
N PHE A 206 17.77 31.27 -6.88
CA PHE A 206 17.66 30.63 -5.56
C PHE A 206 18.57 31.32 -4.54
N LEU A 207 18.10 31.42 -3.30
CA LEU A 207 18.85 31.92 -2.15
C LEU A 207 18.90 30.87 -1.05
N THR A 208 20.03 30.76 -0.34
CA THR A 208 20.17 29.91 0.85
C THR A 208 19.01 30.00 1.86
N PRO A 209 18.45 31.19 2.20
CA PRO A 209 17.30 31.29 3.09
C PRO A 209 15.94 30.95 2.46
N ASP A 210 15.84 30.75 1.14
CA ASP A 210 14.55 30.45 0.49
C ASP A 210 13.97 29.13 1.03
N ASP A 211 12.69 29.13 1.37
CA ASP A 211 11.91 27.94 1.72
C ASP A 211 11.43 27.22 0.45
N PHE A 212 11.68 25.92 0.37
CA PHE A 212 11.33 25.09 -0.78
C PHE A 212 9.82 25.12 -1.10
N PHE A 213 8.95 25.19 -0.10
CA PHE A 213 7.50 25.12 -0.29
C PHE A 213 6.85 26.49 -0.41
N SER A 214 7.13 27.42 0.53
CA SER A 214 6.46 28.72 0.53
C SER A 214 7.03 29.65 -0.52
N ASP A 215 8.37 29.74 -0.60
CA ASP A 215 9.06 30.71 -1.44
C ASP A 215 9.19 30.18 -2.86
N LEU A 216 9.68 28.95 -3.04
CA LEU A 216 9.83 28.37 -4.38
C LEU A 216 8.53 27.82 -4.98
N GLY A 217 7.48 27.63 -4.17
CA GLY A 217 6.23 27.01 -4.63
C GLY A 217 6.35 25.50 -4.84
N GLY A 218 7.31 24.85 -4.17
CA GLY A 218 7.45 23.40 -4.18
C GLY A 218 6.25 22.68 -3.58
N HIS A 219 6.02 21.46 -4.05
CA HIS A 219 5.03 20.51 -3.52
C HIS A 219 5.66 19.11 -3.44
N SER A 220 4.90 18.11 -2.97
CA SER A 220 5.37 16.74 -2.74
C SER A 220 6.06 16.12 -3.94
N LEU A 221 5.48 16.24 -5.15
CA LEU A 221 6.09 15.70 -6.36
C LEU A 221 7.42 16.40 -6.72
N LEU A 222 7.51 17.73 -6.55
CA LEU A 222 8.78 18.43 -6.79
C LEU A 222 9.83 18.07 -5.74
N ALA A 223 9.45 17.87 -4.48
CA ALA A 223 10.37 17.38 -3.44
C ALA A 223 10.87 15.97 -3.76
N ALA A 224 9.97 15.07 -4.21
CA ALA A 224 10.33 13.72 -4.64
C ALA A 224 11.27 13.74 -5.86
N ARG A 225 10.99 14.58 -6.86
CA ARG A 225 11.87 14.79 -8.03
C ARG A 225 13.22 15.37 -7.63
N LEU A 226 13.25 16.35 -6.73
CA LEU A 226 14.50 16.94 -6.22
C LEU A 226 15.38 15.88 -5.56
N VAL A 227 14.81 15.10 -4.65
CA VAL A 227 15.51 14.00 -3.98
C VAL A 227 15.98 12.95 -4.99
N SER A 228 15.16 12.60 -5.98
CA SER A 228 15.55 11.66 -7.05
C SER A 228 16.75 12.17 -7.86
N ILE A 229 16.74 13.45 -8.27
CA ILE A 229 17.85 14.08 -9.00
C ILE A 229 19.13 14.05 -8.16
N LEU A 230 19.06 14.43 -6.88
CA LEU A 230 20.22 14.47 -5.99
C LEU A 230 20.78 13.07 -5.70
N ARG A 231 19.93 12.05 -5.57
CA ARG A 231 20.32 10.65 -5.31
C ARG A 231 21.11 10.00 -6.44
N HIS A 232 21.11 10.56 -7.66
CA HIS A 232 22.03 10.11 -8.72
C HIS A 232 23.50 10.25 -8.31
N GLN A 233 23.80 11.14 -7.35
CA GLN A 233 25.11 11.23 -6.73
C GLN A 233 25.17 10.30 -5.51
N THR A 234 26.15 9.40 -5.50
CA THR A 234 26.30 8.38 -4.46
C THR A 234 26.41 8.95 -3.04
N ALA A 235 26.96 10.17 -2.91
CA ALA A 235 27.06 10.91 -1.66
C ALA A 235 25.69 11.21 -1.01
N TYR A 236 24.64 11.42 -1.81
CA TYR A 236 23.31 11.82 -1.32
C TYR A 236 22.27 10.71 -1.41
N ARG A 237 22.68 9.45 -1.64
CA ARG A 237 21.76 8.30 -1.78
C ARG A 237 20.78 8.11 -0.61
N LYS A 238 21.15 8.60 0.59
CA LYS A 238 20.35 8.51 1.83
C LYS A 238 19.39 9.69 2.03
N LEU A 239 19.47 10.76 1.23
CA LEU A 239 18.59 11.92 1.35
C LEU A 239 17.15 11.48 1.09
N SER A 240 16.19 11.88 1.92
CA SER A 240 14.78 11.48 1.80
C SER A 240 13.87 12.69 1.59
N VAL A 241 12.66 12.45 1.06
CA VAL A 241 11.63 13.50 0.95
C VAL A 241 11.28 14.07 2.33
N GLY A 242 11.25 13.21 3.35
CA GLY A 242 11.04 13.63 4.73
C GLY A 242 12.13 14.55 5.29
N ASP A 243 13.34 14.55 4.73
CA ASP A 243 14.37 15.52 5.09
C ASP A 243 14.04 16.91 4.54
N ILE A 244 13.53 17.00 3.30
CA ILE A 244 13.09 18.27 2.70
C ILE A 244 11.93 18.88 3.49
N TYR A 245 10.97 18.06 3.93
CA TYR A 245 9.82 18.53 4.71
C TYR A 245 10.22 19.00 6.12
N ARG A 246 11.23 18.38 6.73
CA ARG A 246 11.74 18.80 8.05
C ARG A 246 12.62 20.04 7.94
N GLU A 247 13.50 20.07 6.95
CA GLU A 247 14.58 21.07 6.81
C GLU A 247 14.31 22.00 5.63
N ARG A 248 13.12 22.61 5.62
CA ARG A 248 12.46 23.26 4.47
C ARG A 248 13.26 24.30 3.69
N THR A 249 14.20 25.01 4.33
CA THR A 249 15.01 26.07 3.70
C THR A 249 16.22 25.50 2.98
N ILE A 250 16.58 26.01 1.81
CA ILE A 250 17.73 25.55 1.02
C ILE A 250 18.99 25.34 1.88
N GLY A 251 19.36 26.29 2.73
CA GLY A 251 20.55 26.18 3.57
C GLY A 251 20.51 25.01 4.57
N ARG A 252 19.32 24.70 5.11
CA ARG A 252 19.13 23.54 6.00
C ARG A 252 19.10 22.22 5.21
N ILE A 253 18.53 22.21 4.00
CA ILE A 253 18.63 21.07 3.08
C ILE A 253 20.11 20.77 2.78
N THR A 254 20.89 21.80 2.45
CA THR A 254 22.33 21.68 2.23
C THR A 254 23.06 21.16 3.47
N ALA A 255 22.70 21.62 4.67
CA ALA A 255 23.26 21.11 5.92
C ALA A 255 22.98 19.61 6.13
N VAL A 256 21.79 19.13 5.76
CA VAL A 256 21.48 17.68 5.74
C VAL A 256 22.33 16.95 4.71
N MET A 257 22.47 17.50 3.50
CA MET A 257 23.33 16.91 2.46
C MET A 257 24.77 16.74 2.97
N ARG A 258 25.34 17.78 3.59
CA ARG A 258 26.66 17.73 4.24
C ARG A 258 26.71 16.67 5.33
N ARG A 259 25.71 16.62 6.22
CA ARG A 259 25.64 15.62 7.30
C ARG A 259 25.60 14.20 6.74
N LEU A 260 24.86 13.96 5.67
CA LEU A 260 24.75 12.64 5.03
C LEU A 260 26.03 12.24 4.29
N LYS A 261 26.73 13.22 3.69
CA LYS A 261 28.06 13.06 3.06
C LYS A 261 29.15 12.78 4.10
N ALA A 262 29.11 13.48 5.24
CA ALA A 262 30.08 13.38 6.33
C ALA A 262 29.82 12.21 7.30
N ALA A 263 28.59 11.71 7.37
CA ALA A 263 28.29 10.50 8.12
C ALA A 263 29.21 9.38 7.61
N PRO A 264 29.87 8.60 8.49
CA PRO A 264 30.75 7.53 8.07
C PRO A 264 29.99 6.68 7.06
N ALA A 265 30.52 6.62 5.83
CA ALA A 265 29.91 5.81 4.80
C ALA A 265 29.76 4.42 5.40
N SER A 266 28.52 3.92 5.53
CA SER A 266 28.32 2.48 5.69
C SER A 266 29.15 1.87 4.57
N ALA A 267 30.15 1.04 4.95
CA ALA A 267 31.30 0.62 4.14
C ALA A 267 31.10 0.88 2.65
N ALA A 268 31.98 1.68 2.02
CA ALA A 268 31.96 1.93 0.58
C ALA A 268 31.56 0.64 -0.15
N PRO A 269 30.56 0.67 -1.05
CA PRO A 269 30.02 -0.54 -1.65
C PRO A 269 31.19 -1.37 -2.16
N LYS A 270 31.34 -2.59 -1.60
CA LYS A 270 32.49 -3.43 -1.91
C LYS A 270 32.56 -3.57 -3.43
N PRO A 271 33.75 -3.46 -4.04
CA PRO A 271 33.88 -3.64 -5.48
C PRO A 271 33.25 -4.98 -5.85
N ARG A 272 32.29 -4.89 -6.78
CA ARG A 272 31.49 -6.04 -7.19
C ARG A 272 32.40 -7.16 -7.66
N GLN A 273 32.13 -8.40 -7.22
CA GLN A 273 32.84 -9.52 -7.80
C GLN A 273 32.35 -9.74 -9.24
N PRO A 274 33.26 -9.83 -10.23
CA PRO A 274 32.85 -10.07 -11.60
C PRO A 274 32.17 -11.43 -11.71
N VAL A 275 30.93 -11.43 -12.21
CA VAL A 275 30.18 -12.66 -12.46
C VAL A 275 30.80 -13.38 -13.65
N SER A 276 31.31 -14.59 -13.42
CA SER A 276 31.78 -15.47 -14.50
C SER A 276 30.61 -15.82 -15.43
N ALA A 277 30.75 -15.50 -16.72
CA ALA A 277 29.73 -15.81 -17.73
C ALA A 277 29.43 -17.31 -17.81
N TRP A 278 30.47 -18.15 -17.66
CA TRP A 278 30.30 -19.60 -17.61
C TRP A 278 29.50 -20.05 -16.39
N ARG A 279 29.79 -19.54 -15.18
CA ARG A 279 29.02 -19.88 -13.97
C ARG A 279 27.56 -19.46 -14.09
N HIS A 280 27.32 -18.26 -14.62
CA HIS A 280 25.98 -17.76 -14.89
C HIS A 280 25.20 -18.68 -15.85
N PHE A 281 25.82 -19.09 -16.97
CA PHE A 281 25.21 -20.02 -17.91
C PHE A 281 24.99 -21.42 -17.31
N ALA A 282 26.01 -22.00 -16.68
CA ALA A 282 25.94 -23.34 -16.10
C ALA A 282 24.89 -23.43 -14.99
N CYS A 283 24.80 -22.41 -14.12
CA CYS A 283 23.76 -22.32 -13.11
C CYS A 283 22.37 -22.23 -13.76
N GLY A 284 22.19 -21.36 -14.76
CA GLY A 284 20.93 -21.25 -15.49
C GLY A 284 20.52 -22.55 -16.18
N ALA A 285 21.47 -23.29 -16.76
CA ALA A 285 21.22 -24.59 -17.38
C ALA A 285 20.77 -25.64 -16.34
N LEU A 286 21.43 -25.70 -15.18
CA LEU A 286 21.01 -26.58 -14.08
C LEU A 286 19.61 -26.21 -13.55
N GLN A 287 19.34 -24.91 -13.38
CA GLN A 287 18.00 -24.44 -12.98
C GLN A 287 16.95 -24.85 -14.00
N CYS A 288 17.24 -24.68 -15.31
CA CYS A 288 16.35 -25.09 -16.41
C CYS A 288 16.05 -26.59 -16.39
N LEU A 289 17.05 -27.44 -16.10
CA LEU A 289 16.87 -28.90 -15.98
C LEU A 289 15.97 -29.30 -14.79
N CYS A 290 15.91 -28.48 -13.73
CA CYS A 290 15.03 -28.72 -12.59
C CYS A 290 13.59 -28.26 -12.83
N LEU A 291 13.32 -27.38 -13.80
CA LEU A 291 11.98 -26.81 -14.01
C LEU A 291 10.91 -27.87 -14.28
N PRO A 292 11.10 -28.88 -15.16
CA PRO A 292 10.06 -29.88 -15.41
C PRO A 292 9.65 -30.67 -14.17
N PHE A 293 10.60 -30.92 -13.25
CA PHE A 293 10.33 -31.57 -11.98
C PHE A 293 9.54 -30.66 -11.03
N LEU A 294 9.94 -29.39 -10.90
CA LEU A 294 9.22 -28.42 -10.07
C LEU A 294 7.78 -28.20 -10.58
N VAL A 295 7.62 -28.10 -11.91
CA VAL A 295 6.33 -28.03 -12.57
C VAL A 295 5.51 -29.29 -12.34
N LEU A 296 6.11 -30.48 -12.43
CA LEU A 296 5.43 -31.74 -12.13
C LEU A 296 4.91 -31.76 -10.67
N CYS A 297 5.74 -31.39 -9.70
CA CYS A 297 5.31 -31.33 -8.29
C CYS A 297 4.14 -30.36 -8.10
N HIS A 298 4.21 -29.19 -8.73
CA HIS A 298 3.13 -28.21 -8.69
C HIS A 298 1.86 -28.71 -9.39
N MET A 299 1.97 -29.31 -10.58
CA MET A 299 0.82 -29.89 -11.29
C MET A 299 0.18 -31.03 -10.50
N ALA A 300 0.98 -31.92 -9.93
CA ALA A 300 0.49 -33.01 -9.09
C ALA A 300 -0.31 -32.48 -7.89
N SER A 301 0.12 -31.37 -7.27
CA SER A 301 -0.57 -30.84 -6.08
C SER A 301 -2.03 -30.45 -6.33
N TRP A 302 -2.35 -29.91 -7.50
CA TRP A 302 -3.72 -29.48 -7.79
C TRP A 302 -4.49 -30.44 -8.73
N LEU A 303 -3.82 -31.23 -9.57
CA LEU A 303 -4.49 -32.16 -10.49
C LEU A 303 -4.74 -33.53 -9.90
N THR A 304 -3.99 -34.00 -8.89
CA THR A 304 -4.24 -35.33 -8.31
C THR A 304 -5.69 -35.53 -7.83
N PRO A 305 -6.33 -34.58 -7.12
CA PRO A 305 -7.74 -34.69 -6.78
C PRO A 305 -8.65 -34.76 -8.01
N PHE A 306 -8.28 -34.04 -9.08
CA PHE A 306 -9.04 -33.99 -10.33
C PHE A 306 -8.98 -35.32 -11.09
N PHE A 307 -7.79 -35.91 -11.24
CA PHE A 307 -7.60 -37.27 -11.75
C PHE A 307 -8.35 -38.29 -10.87
N THR A 308 -8.27 -38.16 -9.54
CA THR A 308 -8.94 -39.09 -8.62
C THR A 308 -10.46 -39.10 -8.83
N TYR A 309 -11.06 -37.93 -9.08
CA TYR A 309 -12.48 -37.84 -9.38
C TYR A 309 -12.82 -38.55 -10.70
N HIS A 310 -12.16 -38.17 -11.81
CA HIS A 310 -12.45 -38.72 -13.14
C HIS A 310 -12.16 -40.20 -13.24
N PHE A 311 -11.13 -40.70 -12.57
CA PHE A 311 -10.81 -42.13 -12.53
C PHE A 311 -11.89 -42.97 -11.81
N ASN A 312 -12.71 -42.34 -10.96
CA ASN A 312 -13.76 -43.02 -10.20
C ASN A 312 -15.18 -42.60 -10.64
N THR A 313 -15.31 -42.00 -11.82
CA THR A 313 -16.59 -41.57 -12.39
C THR A 313 -16.61 -41.79 -13.90
N GLY A 314 -17.67 -42.41 -14.41
CA GLY A 314 -17.89 -42.59 -15.84
C GLY A 314 -18.52 -43.94 -16.17
N GLU A 315 -18.33 -44.93 -15.31
CA GLU A 315 -18.86 -46.28 -15.50
C GLU A 315 -20.26 -46.48 -14.90
N PRO A 316 -21.08 -47.38 -15.48
CA PRO A 316 -22.37 -47.75 -14.92
C PRO A 316 -22.22 -48.39 -13.52
N GLY A 317 -22.58 -47.65 -12.47
CA GLY A 317 -22.50 -48.09 -11.07
C GLY A 317 -21.57 -47.25 -10.20
N ASP A 318 -20.86 -46.29 -10.80
CA ASP A 318 -20.03 -45.35 -10.06
C ASP A 318 -20.81 -44.48 -9.08
N SER A 319 -20.17 -44.16 -7.96
CA SER A 319 -20.74 -43.37 -6.88
C SER A 319 -20.06 -42.01 -6.82
N ILE A 320 -20.76 -40.96 -7.26
CA ILE A 320 -20.26 -39.57 -7.19
C ILE A 320 -19.83 -39.19 -5.75
N PRO A 321 -20.59 -39.50 -4.68
CA PRO A 321 -20.13 -39.22 -3.32
C PRO A 321 -18.82 -39.93 -2.94
N LYS A 322 -18.61 -41.17 -3.42
CA LYS A 322 -17.37 -41.92 -3.19
C LYS A 322 -16.20 -41.28 -3.92
N ALA A 323 -16.37 -40.89 -5.18
CA ALA A 323 -15.34 -40.20 -5.98
C ALA A 323 -14.92 -38.87 -5.34
N ILE A 324 -15.90 -38.07 -4.88
CA ILE A 324 -15.65 -36.83 -4.12
C ILE A 324 -14.83 -37.11 -2.85
N MET A 325 -15.21 -38.13 -2.08
CA MET A 325 -14.51 -38.50 -0.84
C MET A 325 -13.06 -38.91 -1.11
N LEU A 326 -12.82 -39.73 -2.13
CA LEU A 326 -11.48 -40.16 -2.53
C LEU A 326 -10.63 -39.00 -3.04
N SER A 327 -11.24 -38.09 -3.80
CA SER A 327 -10.58 -36.86 -4.29
C SER A 327 -10.19 -35.92 -3.13
N LEU A 328 -11.05 -35.74 -2.13
CA LEU A 328 -10.70 -34.99 -0.92
C LEU A 328 -9.60 -35.67 -0.11
N ALA A 329 -9.62 -37.01 -0.01
CA ALA A 329 -8.56 -37.76 0.67
C ALA A 329 -7.22 -37.60 -0.06
N SER A 330 -7.20 -37.68 -1.39
CA SER A 330 -5.98 -37.51 -2.18
C SER A 330 -5.45 -36.08 -2.11
N PHE A 331 -6.34 -35.07 -2.09
CA PHE A 331 -5.97 -33.68 -1.82
C PHE A 331 -5.21 -33.53 -0.50
N VAL A 332 -5.77 -34.04 0.61
CA VAL A 332 -5.12 -33.98 1.93
C VAL A 332 -3.77 -34.72 1.93
N ILE A 333 -3.70 -35.89 1.30
CA ILE A 333 -2.46 -36.67 1.22
C ILE A 333 -1.37 -35.88 0.51
N VAL A 334 -1.70 -35.25 -0.63
CA VAL A 334 -0.72 -34.49 -1.41
C VAL A 334 -0.26 -33.24 -0.67
N GLU A 335 -1.16 -32.55 0.03
CA GLU A 335 -0.79 -31.40 0.87
C GLU A 335 0.13 -31.80 2.04
N ILE A 336 -0.08 -32.96 2.65
CA ILE A 336 0.85 -33.48 3.68
C ILE A 336 2.20 -33.86 3.05
N PHE A 337 2.18 -34.48 1.88
CA PHE A 337 3.37 -34.92 1.18
C PHE A 337 4.25 -33.74 0.74
N SER A 338 3.67 -32.61 0.34
CA SER A 338 4.41 -31.41 -0.06
C SER A 338 5.26 -30.84 1.09
N PHE A 339 4.77 -30.87 2.34
CA PHE A 339 5.59 -30.56 3.52
C PHE A 339 6.80 -31.49 3.66
N GLY A 340 6.61 -32.79 3.37
CA GLY A 340 7.69 -33.78 3.37
C GLY A 340 8.77 -33.48 2.32
N ILE A 341 8.36 -33.15 1.09
CA ILE A 341 9.26 -32.71 0.01
C ILE A 341 10.04 -31.47 0.43
N ALA A 342 9.36 -30.46 0.98
CA ALA A 342 9.99 -29.22 1.44
C ALA A 342 11.06 -29.48 2.52
N ILE A 343 10.73 -30.27 3.56
CA ILE A 343 11.65 -30.60 4.66
C ILE A 343 12.85 -31.38 4.15
N LEU A 344 12.62 -32.43 3.35
CA LEU A 344 13.69 -33.27 2.81
C LEU A 344 14.58 -32.47 1.87
N GLY A 345 13.98 -31.70 0.95
CA GLY A 345 14.67 -30.82 0.02
C GLY A 345 15.58 -29.84 0.75
N LYS A 346 15.06 -29.15 1.77
CA LYS A 346 15.85 -28.21 2.58
C LYS A 346 17.01 -28.89 3.31
N ARG A 347 16.75 -30.01 4.00
CA ARG A 347 17.77 -30.76 4.76
C ARG A 347 18.90 -31.30 3.88
N LEU A 348 18.56 -31.83 2.70
CA LEU A 348 19.55 -32.38 1.75
C LEU A 348 20.34 -31.28 1.04
N LEU A 349 19.67 -30.20 0.62
CA LEU A 349 20.27 -29.16 -0.21
C LEU A 349 21.01 -28.09 0.61
N THR A 350 20.45 -27.59 1.71
CA THR A 350 21.03 -26.47 2.49
C THR A 350 21.20 -26.75 3.99
N GLY A 351 20.95 -27.97 4.49
CA GLY A 351 21.06 -28.29 5.92
C GLY A 351 22.43 -28.08 6.60
N ARG A 352 23.44 -27.56 5.89
CA ARG A 352 24.76 -27.14 6.40
C ARG A 352 25.15 -25.72 6.00
N LEU A 353 24.18 -24.88 5.60
CA LEU A 353 24.43 -23.49 5.26
C LEU A 353 24.89 -22.74 6.51
N SER A 354 26.00 -22.02 6.40
CA SER A 354 26.57 -21.23 7.49
C SER A 354 26.42 -19.73 7.20
N PRO A 355 26.43 -18.87 8.22
CA PRO A 355 26.51 -17.44 7.99
C PRO A 355 27.75 -17.10 7.17
N GLY A 356 27.59 -16.28 6.13
CA GLY A 356 28.68 -15.99 5.21
C GLY A 356 28.25 -15.36 3.90
N ARG A 357 29.23 -15.21 3.01
CA ARG A 357 29.06 -14.66 1.67
C ARG A 357 29.45 -15.74 0.66
N TYR A 358 28.57 -16.00 -0.29
CA TYR A 358 28.74 -17.04 -1.30
C TYR A 358 28.65 -16.42 -2.69
N PRO A 359 29.51 -16.81 -3.66
CA PRO A 359 29.40 -16.30 -5.02
C PRO A 359 28.04 -16.60 -5.64
N LEU A 360 27.39 -15.57 -6.20
CA LEU A 360 26.17 -15.73 -6.98
C LEU A 360 26.45 -16.63 -8.20
N TRP A 361 25.45 -17.42 -8.60
CA TRP A 361 25.57 -18.41 -9.68
C TRP A 361 26.57 -19.56 -9.42
N GLY A 362 27.08 -19.69 -8.18
CA GLY A 362 27.83 -20.86 -7.75
C GLY A 362 26.93 -22.03 -7.35
N MET A 363 27.53 -23.19 -7.06
CA MET A 363 26.81 -24.38 -6.62
C MET A 363 26.04 -24.16 -5.30
N THR A 364 26.58 -23.37 -4.37
CA THR A 364 25.86 -23.01 -3.14
C THR A 364 24.59 -22.23 -3.43
N TYR A 365 24.67 -21.24 -4.33
CA TYR A 365 23.49 -20.48 -4.75
C TYR A 365 22.46 -21.37 -5.46
N PHE A 366 22.89 -22.25 -6.36
CA PHE A 366 21.99 -23.21 -7.03
C PHE A 366 21.24 -24.09 -6.03
N ARG A 367 21.95 -24.68 -5.05
CA ARG A 367 21.35 -25.51 -3.99
C ARG A 367 20.38 -24.70 -3.13
N PHE A 368 20.76 -23.47 -2.80
CA PHE A 368 19.92 -22.53 -2.07
C PHE A 368 18.62 -22.24 -2.83
N TRP A 369 18.72 -21.80 -4.09
CA TRP A 369 17.58 -21.55 -4.98
C TRP A 369 16.65 -22.77 -5.08
N LEU A 370 17.20 -23.96 -5.35
CA LEU A 370 16.39 -25.17 -5.49
C LEU A 370 15.68 -25.51 -4.17
N SER A 371 16.36 -25.33 -3.04
CA SER A 371 15.74 -25.54 -1.72
C SER A 371 14.58 -24.59 -1.47
N GLU A 372 14.70 -23.32 -1.87
CA GLU A 372 13.60 -22.35 -1.72
C GLU A 372 12.40 -22.72 -2.58
N LYS A 373 12.63 -23.15 -3.84
CA LYS A 373 11.54 -23.61 -4.71
C LYS A 373 10.81 -24.82 -4.14
N LEU A 374 11.52 -25.73 -3.48
CA LEU A 374 10.88 -26.88 -2.83
C LEU A 374 10.11 -26.48 -1.56
N VAL A 375 10.59 -25.49 -0.80
CA VAL A 375 9.88 -25.00 0.40
C VAL A 375 8.57 -24.32 0.03
N VAL A 376 8.53 -23.60 -1.10
CA VAL A 376 7.32 -22.93 -1.60
C VAL A 376 6.22 -23.90 -2.03
N LEU A 377 6.55 -25.17 -2.35
CA LEU A 377 5.54 -26.20 -2.67
C LEU A 377 4.64 -26.54 -1.47
N ALA A 378 5.13 -26.33 -0.24
CA ALA A 378 4.36 -26.62 0.96
C ALA A 378 3.36 -25.49 1.26
N PRO A 379 2.09 -25.79 1.58
CA PRO A 379 1.06 -24.79 1.86
C PRO A 379 1.23 -24.21 3.27
N ILE A 380 2.31 -23.47 3.51
CA ILE A 380 2.67 -22.93 4.84
C ILE A 380 1.56 -22.09 5.48
N ARG A 381 0.71 -21.48 4.66
CA ARG A 381 -0.49 -20.74 5.05
C ARG A 381 -1.47 -21.54 5.92
N LEU A 382 -1.54 -22.86 5.75
CA LEU A 382 -2.35 -23.74 6.62
C LEU A 382 -1.86 -23.75 8.07
N LEU A 383 -0.62 -23.33 8.31
CA LEU A 383 0.04 -23.34 9.61
C LEU A 383 0.07 -21.97 10.30
N HIS A 384 -0.22 -20.88 9.58
CA HIS A 384 -0.15 -19.51 10.11
C HIS A 384 -0.98 -19.35 11.40
N GLY A 385 -0.46 -18.64 12.39
CA GLY A 385 -1.12 -18.41 13.68
C GLY A 385 -1.33 -19.67 14.50
N THR A 386 -0.62 -20.76 14.21
CA THR A 386 -0.76 -22.03 14.94
C THR A 386 0.59 -22.53 15.46
N PRO A 387 0.60 -23.34 16.53
CA PRO A 387 1.80 -24.03 17.01
C PRO A 387 2.47 -24.95 15.96
N TRP A 388 1.76 -25.34 14.89
CA TRP A 388 2.33 -26.18 13.83
C TRP A 388 3.35 -25.44 12.97
N LEU A 389 3.25 -24.10 12.85
CA LEU A 389 4.27 -23.30 12.18
C LEU A 389 5.61 -23.40 12.91
N ASN A 390 5.59 -23.36 14.24
CA ASN A 390 6.80 -23.56 15.05
C ASN A 390 7.42 -24.94 14.83
N ALA A 391 6.59 -25.98 14.78
CA ALA A 391 7.06 -27.35 14.52
C ALA A 391 7.68 -27.47 13.10
N TYR A 392 7.02 -26.89 12.10
CA TYR A 392 7.51 -26.87 10.73
C TYR A 392 8.84 -26.12 10.58
N LEU A 393 8.98 -24.93 11.19
CA LEU A 393 10.23 -24.17 11.19
C LEU A 393 11.39 -24.96 11.84
N ARG A 394 11.14 -25.69 12.93
CA ARG A 394 12.15 -26.58 13.54
C ARG A 394 12.56 -27.72 12.61
N LEU A 395 11.60 -28.29 11.87
CA LEU A 395 11.89 -29.33 10.87
C LEU A 395 12.74 -28.77 9.72
N LEU A 396 12.51 -27.53 9.30
CA LEU A 396 13.34 -26.82 8.32
C LEU A 396 14.74 -26.43 8.83
N GLY A 397 14.94 -26.39 10.16
CA GLY A 397 16.24 -26.17 10.78
C GLY A 397 16.32 -24.98 11.74
N ALA A 398 15.25 -24.20 11.89
CA ALA A 398 15.21 -23.08 12.83
C ALA A 398 15.27 -23.55 14.28
N LYS A 399 15.83 -22.72 15.16
CA LYS A 399 15.76 -22.94 16.61
C LYS A 399 14.60 -22.12 17.16
N VAL A 400 13.50 -22.78 17.49
CA VAL A 400 12.30 -22.11 18.04
C VAL A 400 12.03 -22.63 19.45
N GLY A 401 12.01 -21.72 20.42
CA GLY A 401 11.77 -21.97 21.84
C GLY A 401 10.35 -22.44 22.17
N GLN A 402 10.05 -22.52 23.45
CA GLN A 402 8.74 -22.86 24.00
C GLN A 402 7.83 -21.63 24.04
N ASP A 403 6.52 -21.86 23.90
CA ASP A 403 5.51 -20.79 24.01
C ASP A 403 5.71 -19.62 23.04
N VAL A 404 6.42 -19.83 21.94
CA VAL A 404 6.54 -18.85 20.86
C VAL A 404 5.22 -18.76 20.12
N PHE A 405 4.73 -17.54 19.91
CA PHE A 405 3.63 -17.29 18.99
C PHE A 405 4.18 -16.68 17.69
N ILE A 406 3.71 -17.19 16.55
CA ILE A 406 4.01 -16.66 15.22
C ILE A 406 2.69 -16.62 14.45
N ASP A 407 2.27 -15.44 14.01
CA ASP A 407 1.14 -15.34 13.09
C ASP A 407 1.57 -15.76 11.69
N SER A 408 2.37 -14.95 11.02
CA SER A 408 2.83 -15.25 9.67
C SER A 408 4.19 -14.60 9.41
N LEU A 409 5.09 -15.37 8.80
CA LEU A 409 6.39 -14.88 8.40
C LEU A 409 6.86 -15.54 7.11
N VAL A 410 7.66 -14.80 6.36
CA VAL A 410 8.50 -15.32 5.29
C VAL A 410 9.93 -15.34 5.80
N VAL A 411 10.59 -16.49 5.70
CA VAL A 411 12.00 -16.65 6.07
C VAL A 411 12.77 -17.29 4.93
N THR A 412 13.88 -16.66 4.57
CA THR A 412 14.72 -17.05 3.44
C THR A 412 15.67 -18.21 3.80
N ALA A 413 16.30 -18.16 4.98
CA ALA A 413 17.17 -19.20 5.52
C ALA A 413 16.72 -19.65 6.92
N PRO A 414 15.68 -20.51 7.04
CA PRO A 414 15.17 -21.01 8.32
C PRO A 414 16.25 -21.55 9.27
N GLU A 415 17.28 -22.20 8.76
CA GLU A 415 18.41 -22.75 9.52
C GLU A 415 19.23 -21.70 10.29
N LEU A 416 19.08 -20.42 9.94
CA LEU A 416 19.73 -19.28 10.57
C LEU A 416 18.71 -18.33 11.22
N LEU A 417 17.64 -18.90 11.76
CA LEU A 417 16.66 -18.22 12.58
C LEU A 417 16.65 -18.83 13.98
N GLU A 418 16.89 -18.00 14.99
CA GLU A 418 16.80 -18.36 16.41
C GLU A 418 15.72 -17.51 17.08
N ILE A 419 14.72 -18.16 17.65
CA ILE A 419 13.63 -17.53 18.41
C ILE A 419 13.62 -18.20 19.79
N GLU A 420 13.84 -17.43 20.83
CA GLU A 420 13.83 -17.90 22.22
C GLU A 420 12.41 -17.97 22.80
N ASP A 421 12.31 -18.44 24.04
CA ASP A 421 11.03 -18.75 24.68
C ASP A 421 10.11 -17.53 24.81
N ALA A 422 8.80 -17.76 24.69
CA ALA A 422 7.75 -16.77 24.92
C ALA A 422 7.83 -15.50 24.04
N ALA A 423 8.53 -15.54 22.91
CA ALA A 423 8.49 -14.47 21.91
C ALA A 423 7.13 -14.44 21.18
N ASP A 424 6.65 -13.24 20.86
CA ASP A 424 5.40 -13.02 20.12
C ASP A 424 5.69 -12.28 18.81
N LEU A 425 5.38 -12.92 17.69
CA LEU A 425 5.63 -12.44 16.33
C LEU A 425 4.31 -12.23 15.60
N GLY A 426 4.07 -11.00 15.13
CA GLY A 426 2.89 -10.57 14.38
C GLY A 426 2.81 -11.11 12.96
N ALA A 427 1.93 -10.52 12.16
CA ALA A 427 1.65 -10.96 10.80
C ALA A 427 2.59 -10.34 9.75
N ASN A 428 2.72 -10.99 8.59
CA ASN A 428 3.47 -10.50 7.43
C ASN A 428 4.92 -10.11 7.74
N LEU A 429 5.59 -10.85 8.63
CA LEU A 429 7.00 -10.57 8.94
C LEU A 429 7.90 -11.03 7.79
N ILE A 430 8.90 -10.22 7.47
CA ILE A 430 9.93 -10.57 6.48
C ILE A 430 11.25 -10.76 7.22
N ILE A 431 11.65 -12.02 7.38
CA ILE A 431 12.99 -12.40 7.88
C ILE A 431 13.91 -12.54 6.67
N SER A 432 14.46 -11.41 6.22
CA SER A 432 15.39 -11.32 5.09
C SER A 432 16.82 -11.64 5.56
N ASN A 433 17.00 -12.88 6.02
CA ASN A 433 18.27 -13.40 6.51
C ASN A 433 19.12 -14.09 5.43
N ALA A 434 18.67 -14.03 4.17
CA ALA A 434 19.53 -14.15 3.01
C ALA A 434 19.14 -13.12 1.93
N ARG A 435 20.14 -12.57 1.23
CA ARG A 435 19.93 -11.65 0.11
C ARG A 435 21.11 -11.69 -0.85
N VAL A 436 20.86 -11.31 -2.10
CA VAL A 436 21.91 -11.07 -3.09
C VAL A 436 22.31 -9.61 -3.05
N GLU A 437 23.60 -9.36 -2.87
CA GLU A 437 24.19 -8.02 -2.84
C GLU A 437 25.63 -8.07 -3.36
N GLY A 438 25.93 -7.33 -4.42
CA GLY A 438 27.28 -7.18 -4.98
C GLY A 438 27.81 -8.44 -5.68
N GLY A 439 26.94 -9.24 -6.29
CA GLY A 439 27.28 -10.50 -6.95
C GLY A 439 27.50 -11.67 -5.97
N GLU A 440 27.07 -11.54 -4.72
CA GLU A 440 27.18 -12.57 -3.69
C GLU A 440 25.83 -12.79 -3.00
N LEU A 441 25.51 -14.04 -2.69
CA LEU A 441 24.48 -14.41 -1.72
C LEU A 441 25.05 -14.23 -0.31
N ILE A 442 24.53 -13.24 0.42
CA ILE A 442 24.85 -12.98 1.82
C ILE A 442 23.78 -13.67 2.66
N VAL A 443 24.22 -14.51 3.59
CA VAL A 443 23.35 -15.22 4.53
C VAL A 443 23.81 -14.89 5.95
N GLY A 444 22.88 -14.49 6.81
CA GLY A 444 23.18 -14.05 8.18
C GLY A 444 22.24 -14.67 9.21
N LEU A 445 22.58 -14.53 10.48
CA LEU A 445 21.78 -15.05 11.58
C LEU A 445 20.76 -13.99 12.05
N VAL A 446 19.52 -14.38 12.31
CA VAL A 446 18.54 -13.51 12.99
C VAL A 446 18.18 -14.11 14.35
N ARG A 447 18.32 -13.31 15.41
CA ARG A 447 18.01 -13.72 16.79
C ARG A 447 16.88 -12.90 17.37
N ILE A 448 15.87 -13.58 17.91
CA ILE A 448 14.75 -12.99 18.63
C ILE A 448 14.76 -13.55 20.05
N GLY A 449 15.04 -12.68 21.02
CA GLY A 449 15.27 -13.05 22.42
C GLY A 449 13.99 -13.36 23.19
N ALA A 450 14.16 -13.94 24.39
CA ALA A 450 13.05 -14.43 25.18
C ALA A 450 12.06 -13.32 25.55
N GLY A 451 10.77 -13.56 25.38
CA GLY A 451 9.72 -12.58 25.66
C GLY A 451 9.71 -11.35 24.73
N ALA A 452 10.51 -11.35 23.67
CA ALA A 452 10.52 -10.26 22.69
C ALA A 452 9.20 -10.20 21.90
N CYS A 453 8.83 -9.01 21.47
CA CYS A 453 7.65 -8.77 20.64
C CYS A 453 8.08 -8.11 19.32
N VAL A 454 7.67 -8.71 18.21
CA VAL A 454 7.85 -8.14 16.87
C VAL A 454 6.47 -8.00 16.25
N GLU A 455 5.99 -6.77 16.09
CA GLU A 455 4.66 -6.49 15.54
C GLU A 455 4.60 -6.70 14.02
N SER A 456 3.38 -6.66 13.47
CA SER A 456 3.11 -6.96 12.06
C SER A 456 3.85 -6.06 11.07
N ASN A 457 4.06 -6.58 9.86
CA ASN A 457 4.69 -5.89 8.72
C ASN A 457 6.13 -5.42 9.00
N CYS A 458 6.86 -6.07 9.92
CA CYS A 458 8.25 -5.76 10.18
C CYS A 458 9.22 -6.50 9.24
N VAL A 459 10.34 -5.86 8.94
CA VAL A 459 11.45 -6.44 8.17
C VAL A 459 12.68 -6.56 9.06
N LEU A 460 13.22 -7.77 9.18
CA LEU A 460 14.46 -8.06 9.91
C LEU A 460 15.50 -8.57 8.91
N GLU A 461 16.61 -7.85 8.77
CA GLU A 461 17.70 -8.22 7.88
C GLU A 461 18.72 -9.16 8.55
N ASN A 462 19.69 -9.64 7.76
CA ASN A 462 20.87 -10.41 8.20
C ASN A 462 21.53 -9.85 9.47
N ASP A 463 21.98 -10.74 10.36
CA ASP A 463 22.80 -10.43 11.54
C ASP A 463 22.11 -9.45 12.52
N THR A 464 20.78 -9.46 12.56
CA THR A 464 19.99 -8.65 13.48
C THR A 464 19.66 -9.40 14.77
N ILE A 465 19.54 -8.63 15.86
CA ILE A 465 19.21 -9.15 17.19
C ILE A 465 18.08 -8.31 17.79
N VAL A 466 16.97 -8.96 18.15
CA VAL A 466 15.94 -8.38 19.02
C VAL A 466 16.18 -8.93 20.42
N GLY A 467 16.65 -8.09 21.35
CA GLY A 467 17.03 -8.53 22.69
C GLY A 467 15.86 -9.10 23.53
N PRO A 468 16.14 -9.76 24.65
CA PRO A 468 15.10 -10.27 25.54
C PRO A 468 14.15 -9.17 26.00
N ALA A 469 12.84 -9.47 26.00
CA ALA A 469 11.75 -8.53 26.32
C ALA A 469 11.73 -7.23 25.49
N ALA A 470 12.54 -7.14 24.44
CA ALA A 470 12.56 -5.98 23.54
C ALA A 470 11.32 -5.97 22.63
N HIS A 471 11.01 -4.80 22.08
CA HIS A 471 9.83 -4.60 21.26
C HIS A 471 10.18 -3.88 19.96
N LEU A 472 9.81 -4.46 18.83
CA LEU A 472 9.85 -3.83 17.53
C LEU A 472 8.41 -3.52 17.08
N GLY A 473 8.05 -2.25 17.03
CA GLY A 473 6.70 -1.80 16.68
C GLY A 473 6.36 -2.04 15.21
N ALA A 474 5.06 -2.03 14.87
CA ALA A 474 4.57 -2.42 13.55
C ALA A 474 5.20 -1.61 12.43
N MET A 475 5.31 -2.23 11.26
CA MET A 475 5.74 -1.56 10.04
C MET A 475 7.14 -0.91 10.19
N SER A 476 8.02 -1.61 10.90
CA SER A 476 9.40 -1.20 11.19
C SER A 476 10.43 -2.02 10.43
N SER A 477 11.61 -1.44 10.20
CA SER A 477 12.72 -2.13 9.53
C SER A 477 13.97 -2.12 10.39
N LEU A 478 14.43 -3.31 10.79
CA LEU A 478 15.68 -3.51 11.51
C LEU A 478 16.78 -3.90 10.51
N ALA A 479 17.63 -2.93 10.19
CA ALA A 479 18.69 -3.08 9.19
C ALA A 479 19.81 -4.03 9.64
N ALA A 480 20.55 -4.58 8.67
CA ALA A 480 21.56 -5.60 8.94
C ALA A 480 22.60 -5.18 10.00
N GLY A 481 22.90 -6.09 10.92
CA GLY A 481 23.86 -5.87 12.02
C GLY A 481 23.34 -5.02 13.19
N LEU A 482 22.10 -4.53 13.14
CA LEU A 482 21.51 -3.78 14.26
C LEU A 482 20.99 -4.72 15.36
N SER A 483 21.13 -4.26 16.61
CA SER A 483 20.63 -4.95 17.79
C SER A 483 19.75 -4.02 18.60
N ILE A 484 18.54 -4.48 18.94
CA ILE A 484 17.67 -3.83 19.92
C ILE A 484 18.08 -4.34 21.31
N PRO A 485 18.48 -3.47 22.25
CA PRO A 485 18.82 -3.87 23.61
C PRO A 485 17.64 -4.49 24.37
N ALA A 486 17.94 -5.25 25.42
CA ALA A 486 16.93 -5.92 26.23
C ALA A 486 15.94 -4.92 26.85
N GLY A 487 14.64 -5.20 26.72
CA GLY A 487 13.57 -4.36 27.26
C GLY A 487 13.35 -3.02 26.56
N GLU A 488 14.14 -2.67 25.55
CA GLU A 488 13.94 -1.44 24.77
C GLU A 488 12.85 -1.60 23.71
N GLN A 489 12.22 -0.48 23.36
CA GLN A 489 11.22 -0.40 22.30
C GLN A 489 11.75 0.44 21.16
N TRP A 490 11.71 -0.12 19.95
CA TRP A 490 12.11 0.56 18.73
C TRP A 490 10.97 0.53 17.71
N ALA A 491 10.85 1.58 16.90
CA ALA A 491 9.87 1.66 15.82
C ALA A 491 10.39 2.48 14.64
N GLY A 492 9.76 2.32 13.47
CA GLY A 492 10.05 3.06 12.25
C GLY A 492 10.86 2.27 11.22
N ALA A 493 10.96 2.83 10.02
CA ALA A 493 11.74 2.32 8.91
C ALA A 493 12.74 3.41 8.45
N PRO A 494 14.00 3.41 8.95
CA PRO A 494 14.62 2.40 9.82
C PRO A 494 14.20 2.54 11.29
N ALA A 495 14.28 1.42 12.03
CA ALA A 495 13.88 1.33 13.43
C ALA A 495 14.79 2.19 14.33
N ARG A 496 14.18 2.90 15.29
CA ARG A 496 14.86 3.75 16.26
C ARG A 496 14.19 3.64 17.64
N PRO A 497 14.91 3.91 18.74
CA PRO A 497 14.33 3.94 20.08
C PRO A 497 13.10 4.86 20.14
N GLU A 498 12.02 4.35 20.73
CA GLU A 498 10.77 5.06 20.94
C GLU A 498 10.62 5.43 22.43
N VAL A 499 10.17 6.66 22.72
CA VAL A 499 10.08 7.20 24.10
C VAL A 499 8.71 6.93 24.75
N THR A 500 7.75 6.41 23.97
CA THR A 500 6.37 6.22 24.42
C THR A 500 6.28 5.15 25.51
N ALA A 501 5.67 5.49 26.66
CA ALA A 501 5.49 4.55 27.76
C ALA A 501 4.49 3.44 27.40
N ARG A 502 4.83 2.20 27.75
CA ARG A 502 4.07 1.00 27.38
C ARG A 502 2.81 0.81 28.24
N SER A 503 1.72 0.34 27.63
CA SER A 503 0.59 -0.21 28.37
C SER A 503 0.99 -1.52 29.06
N VAL A 504 0.89 -1.57 30.39
CA VAL A 504 1.22 -2.78 31.16
C VAL A 504 0.16 -3.85 30.86
N LEU A 505 0.57 -4.97 30.27
CA LEU A 505 -0.30 -6.12 30.09
C LEU A 505 -0.27 -7.02 31.32
N PRO A 506 -1.36 -7.77 31.59
CA PRO A 506 -1.33 -8.85 32.56
C PRO A 506 -0.22 -9.86 32.23
N PRO A 507 0.31 -10.60 33.22
CA PRO A 507 1.29 -11.65 32.97
C PRO A 507 0.72 -12.68 32.00
N ARG A 508 1.62 -13.34 31.26
CA ARG A 508 1.27 -14.36 30.27
C ARG A 508 0.37 -15.42 30.92
N PRO A 509 -0.81 -15.71 30.33
CA PRO A 509 -1.75 -16.63 30.93
C PRO A 509 -1.17 -18.06 30.90
N PRO A 510 -1.17 -18.79 32.04
CA PRO A 510 -0.69 -20.16 32.05
C PRO A 510 -1.63 -21.07 31.27
N ALA A 511 -1.07 -21.95 30.45
CA ALA A 511 -1.82 -22.97 29.72
C ALA A 511 -1.26 -24.36 30.05
N SER A 512 -2.12 -25.25 30.54
CA SER A 512 -1.75 -26.64 30.81
C SER A 512 -1.31 -27.36 29.54
N GLN A 513 -0.44 -28.37 29.68
CA GLN A 513 0.01 -29.18 28.54
C GLN A 513 -1.17 -29.82 27.78
N LEU A 514 -2.18 -30.30 28.52
CA LEU A 514 -3.41 -30.84 27.91
C LEU A 514 -4.13 -29.79 27.05
N ARG A 515 -4.28 -28.55 27.54
CA ARG A 515 -4.92 -27.48 26.77
C ARG A 515 -4.14 -27.13 25.51
N ARG A 516 -2.81 -27.09 25.58
CA ARG A 516 -1.94 -26.86 24.42
C ARG A 516 -2.10 -27.97 23.38
N ALA A 517 -2.08 -29.22 23.81
CA ALA A 517 -2.27 -30.38 22.93
C ALA A 517 -3.65 -30.37 22.26
N LEU A 518 -4.72 -30.09 23.02
CA LEU A 518 -6.07 -29.97 22.49
C LEU A 518 -6.19 -28.84 21.46
N MET A 519 -5.60 -27.67 21.72
CA MET A 519 -5.60 -26.57 20.75
C MET A 519 -4.80 -26.91 19.50
N MET A 520 -3.64 -27.55 19.63
CA MET A 520 -2.84 -28.01 18.49
C MET A 520 -3.63 -29.00 17.61
N GLY A 521 -4.33 -29.96 18.22
CA GLY A 521 -5.21 -30.88 17.49
C GLY A 521 -6.37 -30.16 16.81
N LEU A 522 -7.00 -29.22 17.51
CA LEU A 522 -8.11 -28.43 16.96
C LEU A 522 -7.66 -27.60 15.75
N PHE A 523 -6.54 -26.89 15.84
CA PHE A 523 -5.98 -26.14 14.71
C PHE A 523 -5.69 -27.03 13.50
N ALA A 524 -5.06 -28.20 13.69
CA ALA A 524 -4.76 -29.12 12.59
C ALA A 524 -6.04 -29.60 11.87
N VAL A 525 -7.02 -30.08 12.65
CA VAL A 525 -8.29 -30.59 12.10
C VAL A 525 -9.03 -29.48 11.36
N THR A 526 -9.07 -28.27 11.92
CA THR A 526 -9.77 -27.15 11.30
C THR A 526 -9.06 -26.61 10.07
N SER A 527 -7.72 -26.53 10.05
CA SER A 527 -6.97 -26.15 8.84
C SER A 527 -7.28 -27.09 7.68
N LEU A 528 -7.22 -28.41 7.92
CA LEU A 528 -7.54 -29.41 6.89
C LEU A 528 -9.02 -29.36 6.49
N ALA A 529 -9.94 -29.21 7.46
CA ALA A 529 -11.36 -29.11 7.17
C ALA A 529 -11.69 -27.87 6.32
N VAL A 530 -11.11 -26.71 6.62
CA VAL A 530 -11.28 -25.48 5.83
C VAL A 530 -10.69 -25.67 4.44
N ALA A 531 -9.50 -26.25 4.29
CA ALA A 531 -8.91 -26.52 2.99
C ALA A 531 -9.81 -27.42 2.12
N CYS A 532 -10.29 -28.55 2.66
CA CYS A 532 -11.23 -29.44 1.97
C CYS A 532 -12.56 -28.75 1.62
N LEU A 533 -13.07 -27.93 2.53
CA LEU A 533 -14.34 -27.24 2.35
C LEU A 533 -14.26 -26.22 1.22
N PHE A 534 -13.16 -25.47 1.12
CA PHE A 534 -12.92 -24.52 0.03
C PHE A 534 -12.54 -25.18 -1.29
N PHE A 535 -12.16 -26.45 -1.28
CA PHE A 535 -11.99 -27.27 -2.48
C PHE A 535 -13.33 -27.83 -3.01
N LEU A 536 -14.33 -28.06 -2.13
CA LEU A 536 -15.60 -28.69 -2.48
C LEU A 536 -16.41 -28.04 -3.63
N PRO A 537 -16.43 -26.70 -3.79
CA PRO A 537 -17.14 -26.04 -4.90
C PRO A 537 -16.69 -26.44 -6.31
N VAL A 538 -15.53 -27.10 -6.42
CA VAL A 538 -14.98 -27.61 -7.68
C VAL A 538 -15.79 -28.80 -8.23
N PHE A 539 -16.39 -29.65 -7.39
CA PHE A 539 -17.14 -30.82 -7.88
C PHE A 539 -18.46 -30.48 -8.59
N PRO A 540 -19.30 -29.53 -8.10
CA PRO A 540 -20.44 -29.04 -8.89
C PRO A 540 -20.06 -28.49 -10.27
N VAL A 541 -18.87 -27.92 -10.39
CA VAL A 541 -18.31 -27.48 -11.68
C VAL A 541 -18.02 -28.67 -12.59
N PHE A 542 -17.38 -29.71 -12.05
CA PHE A 542 -17.11 -30.92 -12.83
C PHE A 542 -18.40 -31.57 -13.30
N MET A 543 -19.32 -31.82 -12.37
CA MET A 543 -20.63 -32.38 -12.67
C MET A 543 -21.38 -31.59 -13.75
N LEU A 544 -21.28 -30.25 -13.75
CA LEU A 544 -21.90 -29.41 -14.77
C LEU A 544 -21.26 -29.65 -16.16
N ILE A 545 -19.94 -29.61 -16.24
CA ILE A 545 -19.21 -29.81 -17.51
C ILE A 545 -19.45 -31.23 -18.01
N ASP A 546 -19.25 -32.25 -17.16
CA ASP A 546 -19.41 -33.66 -17.50
C ASP A 546 -20.84 -33.96 -17.98
N THR A 547 -21.86 -33.41 -17.30
CA THR A 547 -23.26 -33.61 -17.70
C THR A 547 -23.58 -32.95 -19.03
N LEU A 548 -23.01 -31.77 -19.30
CA LEU A 548 -23.22 -31.08 -20.57
C LEU A 548 -22.51 -31.80 -21.71
N ASP A 549 -21.27 -32.24 -21.49
CA ASP A 549 -20.49 -32.96 -22.47
C ASP A 549 -21.17 -34.30 -22.83
N ALA A 550 -21.42 -35.15 -21.84
CA ALA A 550 -22.02 -36.47 -22.03
C ALA A 550 -23.43 -36.45 -22.67
N ARG A 551 -24.20 -35.37 -22.48
CA ARG A 551 -25.56 -35.27 -23.04
C ARG A 551 -25.61 -34.74 -24.46
N TYR A 552 -24.68 -33.87 -24.84
CA TYR A 552 -24.85 -33.04 -26.03
C TYR A 552 -23.67 -33.05 -26.99
N PHE A 553 -22.46 -33.40 -26.54
CA PHE A 553 -21.25 -33.13 -27.30
C PHE A 553 -20.27 -34.31 -27.38
N ASP A 554 -20.17 -35.10 -26.32
CA ASP A 554 -19.33 -36.30 -26.24
C ASP A 554 -17.85 -36.03 -26.59
N ILE A 555 -17.33 -34.86 -26.20
CA ILE A 555 -15.97 -34.44 -26.56
C ILE A 555 -14.92 -35.25 -25.82
N PHE A 556 -15.17 -35.58 -24.55
CA PHE A 556 -14.22 -36.33 -23.73
C PHE A 556 -13.91 -37.74 -24.28
N GLU A 557 -14.86 -38.37 -24.96
CA GLU A 557 -14.72 -39.68 -25.61
C GLU A 557 -14.34 -39.58 -27.10
N SER A 558 -14.23 -38.36 -27.64
CA SER A 558 -13.97 -38.15 -29.06
C SER A 558 -12.48 -38.08 -29.39
N ASP A 559 -12.10 -38.49 -30.61
CA ASP A 559 -10.76 -38.28 -31.18
C ASP A 559 -10.48 -36.81 -31.58
N ALA A 560 -11.16 -35.85 -30.95
CA ALA A 560 -10.99 -34.44 -31.25
C ALA A 560 -9.55 -33.98 -30.98
N GLY A 561 -8.99 -33.23 -31.92
CA GLY A 561 -7.66 -32.65 -31.73
C GLY A 561 -7.60 -31.74 -30.49
N PRO A 562 -6.45 -31.65 -29.79
CA PRO A 562 -6.32 -30.92 -28.51
C PRO A 562 -6.81 -29.46 -28.55
N ALA A 563 -6.61 -28.77 -29.69
CA ALA A 563 -7.06 -27.39 -29.86
C ALA A 563 -8.59 -27.26 -29.89
N PHE A 564 -9.28 -28.21 -30.52
CA PHE A 564 -10.74 -28.22 -30.59
C PHE A 564 -11.33 -28.57 -29.21
N ALA A 565 -10.81 -29.63 -28.57
CA ALA A 565 -11.20 -30.01 -27.23
C ALA A 565 -11.01 -28.86 -26.23
N PHE A 566 -9.85 -28.18 -26.26
CA PHE A 566 -9.60 -27.01 -25.42
C PHE A 566 -10.61 -25.89 -25.65
N GLY A 567 -10.84 -25.50 -26.92
CA GLY A 567 -11.78 -24.42 -27.25
C GLY A 567 -13.19 -24.73 -26.77
N PHE A 568 -13.58 -26.00 -26.83
CA PHE A 568 -14.88 -26.46 -26.35
C PHE A 568 -14.99 -26.47 -24.82
N PHE A 569 -14.04 -27.09 -24.12
CA PHE A 569 -14.00 -27.08 -22.65
C PHE A 569 -13.91 -25.65 -22.12
N PHE A 570 -13.21 -24.74 -22.81
CA PHE A 570 -13.18 -23.32 -22.46
C PHE A 570 -14.57 -22.67 -22.51
N LEU A 571 -15.38 -22.96 -23.52
CA LEU A 571 -16.75 -22.45 -23.61
C LEU A 571 -17.64 -22.98 -22.47
N LEU A 572 -17.52 -24.27 -22.13
CA LEU A 572 -18.23 -24.86 -20.99
C LEU A 572 -17.72 -24.33 -19.63
N ALA A 573 -16.43 -24.01 -19.54
CA ALA A 573 -15.80 -23.52 -18.32
C ALA A 573 -16.20 -22.08 -17.96
N ILE A 574 -16.74 -21.28 -18.90
CA ILE A 574 -17.23 -19.92 -18.63
C ILE A 574 -18.39 -19.92 -17.61
N PRO A 575 -19.54 -20.57 -17.87
CA PRO A 575 -20.61 -20.65 -16.87
C PRO A 575 -20.18 -21.44 -15.62
N ALA A 576 -19.30 -22.43 -15.77
CA ALA A 576 -18.85 -23.25 -14.65
C ALA A 576 -17.92 -22.48 -13.68
N SER A 577 -17.01 -21.63 -14.19
CA SER A 577 -16.17 -20.77 -13.35
C SER A 577 -17.00 -19.72 -12.61
N ALA A 578 -18.01 -19.12 -13.25
CA ALA A 578 -18.95 -18.22 -12.57
C ALA A 578 -19.71 -18.93 -11.43
N LEU A 579 -20.10 -20.20 -11.64
CA LEU A 579 -20.69 -21.04 -10.60
C LEU A 579 -19.69 -21.30 -9.45
N LEU A 580 -18.43 -21.66 -9.75
CA LEU A 580 -17.37 -21.89 -8.75
C LEU A 580 -17.20 -20.68 -7.83
N ILE A 581 -17.04 -19.50 -8.43
CA ILE A 581 -16.85 -18.23 -7.73
C ILE A 581 -18.04 -17.94 -6.83
N THR A 582 -19.26 -18.08 -7.36
CA THR A 582 -20.49 -17.79 -6.63
C THR A 582 -20.69 -18.76 -5.45
N LEU A 583 -20.50 -20.07 -5.68
CA LEU A 583 -20.61 -21.08 -4.63
C LEU A 583 -19.56 -20.86 -3.54
N THR A 584 -18.32 -20.56 -3.91
CA THR A 584 -17.24 -20.30 -2.94
C THR A 584 -17.56 -19.08 -2.08
N ALA A 585 -18.00 -17.97 -2.69
CA ALA A 585 -18.38 -16.77 -1.95
C ALA A 585 -19.57 -17.01 -1.01
N LEU A 586 -20.64 -17.66 -1.50
CA LEU A 586 -21.81 -17.96 -0.68
C LEU A 586 -21.49 -18.92 0.47
N MET A 587 -20.66 -19.93 0.21
CA MET A 587 -20.20 -20.87 1.22
C MET A 587 -19.39 -20.17 2.30
N ALA A 588 -18.41 -19.34 1.94
CA ALA A 588 -17.59 -18.59 2.88
C ALA A 588 -18.44 -17.64 3.77
N ALA A 589 -19.36 -16.89 3.15
CA ALA A 589 -20.29 -16.03 3.88
C ALA A 589 -21.25 -16.83 4.78
N GLY A 590 -21.76 -17.96 4.28
CA GLY A 590 -22.64 -18.88 5.01
C GLY A 590 -21.94 -19.49 6.24
N LEU A 591 -20.72 -19.97 6.08
CA LEU A 591 -19.92 -20.55 7.16
C LEU A 591 -19.69 -19.56 8.29
N LYS A 592 -19.28 -18.34 7.93
CA LYS A 592 -19.09 -17.28 8.91
C LYS A 592 -20.40 -16.93 9.61
N ARG A 593 -21.52 -16.79 8.88
CA ARG A 593 -22.80 -16.36 9.46
C ARG A 593 -23.47 -17.43 10.32
N LEU A 594 -23.37 -18.70 9.94
CA LEU A 594 -24.04 -19.81 10.61
C LEU A 594 -23.25 -20.33 11.82
N PHE A 595 -21.92 -20.41 11.72
CA PHE A 595 -21.11 -21.12 12.70
C PHE A 595 -20.25 -20.20 13.58
N LEU A 596 -20.03 -18.93 13.20
CA LEU A 596 -19.17 -18.01 13.93
C LEU A 596 -19.99 -16.86 14.51
N ARG A 597 -20.19 -16.85 15.83
CA ARG A 597 -20.79 -15.67 16.50
C ARG A 597 -19.85 -14.48 16.34
N ARG A 598 -20.44 -13.28 16.29
CA ARG A 598 -19.71 -12.01 16.16
C ARG A 598 -18.53 -11.92 17.13
N LEU A 599 -17.39 -11.50 16.62
CA LEU A 599 -16.22 -11.17 17.43
C LEU A 599 -16.50 -9.89 18.23
N THR A 600 -16.00 -9.86 19.46
CA THR A 600 -16.13 -8.72 20.37
C THR A 600 -14.75 -8.17 20.69
N THR A 601 -14.69 -6.89 21.03
CA THR A 601 -13.46 -6.25 21.50
C THR A 601 -13.02 -6.81 22.85
N GLY A 602 -11.74 -6.69 23.16
CA GLY A 602 -11.16 -7.06 24.45
C GLY A 602 -9.88 -7.88 24.34
N LEU A 603 -9.37 -8.25 25.51
CA LEU A 603 -8.14 -9.03 25.65
C LEU A 603 -8.46 -10.53 25.77
N SER A 604 -7.86 -11.36 24.95
CA SER A 604 -8.03 -12.82 24.96
C SER A 604 -6.68 -13.53 24.97
N ALA A 605 -6.52 -14.58 25.77
CA ALA A 605 -5.32 -15.42 25.72
C ALA A 605 -5.20 -16.11 24.34
N ILE A 606 -3.98 -16.23 23.80
CA ILE A 606 -3.75 -16.92 22.51
C ILE A 606 -4.17 -18.40 22.57
N THR A 607 -4.10 -19.02 23.75
CA THR A 607 -4.57 -20.40 23.96
C THR A 607 -6.07 -20.50 24.29
N SER A 608 -6.85 -19.45 24.04
CA SER A 608 -8.30 -19.42 24.32
C SER A 608 -9.16 -19.78 23.11
N LEU A 609 -10.39 -20.21 23.40
CA LEU A 609 -11.42 -20.35 22.37
C LEU A 609 -11.77 -19.00 21.71
N GLY A 610 -11.50 -17.87 22.36
CA GLY A 610 -11.65 -16.54 21.78
C GLY A 610 -10.68 -16.32 20.61
N TYR A 611 -9.39 -16.59 20.84
CA TYR A 611 -8.37 -16.56 19.78
C TYR A 611 -8.70 -17.57 18.67
N TYR A 612 -9.00 -18.81 19.02
CA TYR A 612 -9.35 -19.85 18.03
C TYR A 612 -10.52 -19.40 17.13
N ARG A 613 -11.58 -18.81 17.68
CA ARG A 613 -12.71 -18.32 16.88
C ARG A 613 -12.31 -17.21 15.92
N LYS A 614 -11.48 -16.26 16.36
CA LYS A 614 -10.92 -15.22 15.48
C LYS A 614 -10.09 -15.85 14.37
N TRP A 615 -9.21 -16.79 14.73
CA TRP A 615 -8.34 -17.49 13.79
C TRP A 615 -9.14 -18.24 12.71
N VAL A 616 -10.25 -18.90 13.07
CA VAL A 616 -11.14 -19.55 12.08
C VAL A 616 -11.75 -18.54 11.12
N VAL A 617 -12.20 -17.36 11.60
CA VAL A 617 -12.72 -16.29 10.72
C VAL A 617 -11.63 -15.83 9.75
N ALA A 618 -10.41 -15.59 10.24
CA ALA A 618 -9.28 -15.18 9.41
C ALA A 618 -8.95 -16.25 8.36
N ARG A 619 -8.91 -17.53 8.75
CA ARG A 619 -8.67 -18.64 7.81
C ARG A 619 -9.73 -18.80 6.74
N ILE A 620 -11.01 -18.56 7.04
CA ILE A 620 -12.07 -18.54 6.03
C ILE A 620 -11.87 -17.38 5.05
N LEU A 621 -11.47 -16.20 5.55
CA LEU A 621 -11.18 -15.05 4.69
C LEU A 621 -9.96 -15.33 3.79
N ASP A 622 -8.87 -15.83 4.36
CA ASP A 622 -7.65 -16.17 3.61
C ASP A 622 -7.92 -17.28 2.56
N ALA A 623 -8.63 -18.34 2.94
CA ALA A 623 -9.00 -19.40 1.99
C ALA A 623 -9.93 -18.89 0.88
N SER A 624 -10.83 -17.95 1.20
CA SER A 624 -11.67 -17.31 0.18
C SER A 624 -10.88 -16.41 -0.76
N LEU A 625 -9.85 -15.72 -0.26
CA LEU A 625 -8.94 -14.87 -1.03
C LEU A 625 -8.21 -15.64 -2.12
N GLU A 626 -7.81 -16.88 -1.83
CA GLU A 626 -7.08 -17.73 -2.79
C GLU A 626 -7.93 -18.06 -4.01
N THR A 627 -9.16 -18.54 -3.80
CA THR A 627 -10.06 -18.91 -4.90
C THR A 627 -10.71 -17.69 -5.55
N LEU A 628 -10.95 -16.62 -4.79
CA LEU A 628 -11.63 -15.41 -5.23
C LEU A 628 -10.67 -14.25 -5.47
N HIS A 629 -9.39 -14.50 -5.75
CA HIS A 629 -8.37 -13.47 -5.86
C HIS A 629 -8.77 -12.33 -6.81
N GLY A 630 -9.30 -12.67 -8.00
CA GLY A 630 -9.77 -11.66 -8.97
C GLY A 630 -10.95 -10.79 -8.51
N LEU A 631 -11.70 -11.23 -7.50
CA LEU A 631 -12.78 -10.47 -6.86
C LEU A 631 -12.22 -9.30 -6.05
N TYR A 632 -11.03 -9.44 -5.49
CA TYR A 632 -10.29 -8.33 -4.91
C TYR A 632 -9.80 -7.41 -6.05
N ALA A 633 -9.55 -6.14 -5.76
CA ALA A 633 -9.29 -5.12 -6.77
C ALA A 633 -10.42 -4.97 -7.81
N SER A 634 -11.67 -5.20 -7.40
CA SER A 634 -12.87 -5.05 -8.26
C SER A 634 -14.00 -4.30 -7.55
N VAL A 635 -15.02 -3.89 -8.32
CA VAL A 635 -16.26 -3.31 -7.81
C VAL A 635 -17.02 -4.26 -6.87
N PHE A 636 -16.70 -5.56 -6.87
CA PHE A 636 -17.33 -6.57 -6.03
C PHE A 636 -16.71 -6.69 -4.63
N ALA A 637 -15.47 -6.22 -4.42
CA ALA A 637 -14.74 -6.37 -3.15
C ALA A 637 -15.51 -5.78 -1.96
N SER A 638 -16.08 -4.59 -2.11
CA SER A 638 -16.90 -3.95 -1.08
C SER A 638 -18.18 -4.74 -0.76
N THR A 639 -18.81 -5.34 -1.76
CA THR A 639 -20.00 -6.18 -1.55
C THR A 639 -19.64 -7.48 -0.84
N TRP A 640 -18.53 -8.09 -1.25
CA TRP A 640 -17.99 -9.29 -0.62
C TRP A 640 -17.67 -9.10 0.86
N LEU A 641 -16.94 -8.03 1.22
CA LEU A 641 -16.63 -7.74 2.61
C LEU A 641 -17.88 -7.39 3.45
N ARG A 642 -18.91 -6.77 2.86
CA ARG A 642 -20.21 -6.58 3.53
C ARG A 642 -20.90 -7.92 3.81
N LEU A 643 -20.85 -8.88 2.88
CA LEU A 643 -21.40 -10.23 3.10
C LEU A 643 -20.67 -10.93 4.25
N MET A 644 -19.37 -10.69 4.41
CA MET A 644 -18.57 -11.18 5.54
C MET A 644 -18.83 -10.44 6.86
N GLY A 645 -19.58 -9.33 6.84
CA GLY A 645 -20.04 -8.59 8.02
C GLY A 645 -19.38 -7.23 8.26
N ALA A 646 -18.48 -6.79 7.38
CA ALA A 646 -17.86 -5.46 7.48
C ALA A 646 -18.87 -4.34 7.18
N LYS A 647 -18.72 -3.20 7.86
CA LYS A 647 -19.54 -2.01 7.62
C LYS A 647 -18.85 -1.10 6.61
N ILE A 648 -19.14 -1.29 5.33
CA ILE A 648 -18.52 -0.53 4.24
C ILE A 648 -19.52 0.45 3.62
N GLY A 649 -19.13 1.72 3.60
CA GLY A 649 -19.88 2.84 3.03
C GLY A 649 -20.17 2.71 1.54
N ARG A 650 -20.97 3.65 1.03
CA ARG A 650 -21.36 3.72 -0.38
C ARG A 650 -20.18 4.22 -1.22
N ARG A 651 -20.01 3.65 -2.42
CA ARG A 651 -18.95 4.01 -3.38
C ARG A 651 -17.52 3.92 -2.82
N THR A 652 -17.36 3.23 -1.70
CA THR A 652 -16.04 2.83 -1.21
C THR A 652 -15.48 1.77 -2.15
N GLU A 653 -14.25 1.98 -2.59
CA GLU A 653 -13.51 1.02 -3.41
C GLU A 653 -12.35 0.45 -2.59
N ILE A 654 -12.17 -0.86 -2.68
CA ILE A 654 -11.17 -1.60 -1.92
C ILE A 654 -10.41 -2.45 -2.93
N SER A 655 -9.12 -2.22 -3.03
CA SER A 655 -8.24 -3.03 -3.85
C SER A 655 -7.95 -4.36 -3.15
N THR A 656 -6.86 -4.43 -2.38
CA THR A 656 -6.54 -5.60 -1.55
C THR A 656 -6.36 -5.15 -0.10
N ALA A 657 -6.98 -5.87 0.83
CA ALA A 657 -6.90 -5.59 2.26
C ALA A 657 -6.54 -6.86 3.02
N THR A 658 -5.57 -6.76 3.92
CA THR A 658 -5.08 -7.84 4.80
C THR A 658 -5.38 -7.52 6.26
N GLY A 659 -5.33 -8.52 7.14
CA GLY A 659 -5.60 -8.34 8.57
C GLY A 659 -7.04 -7.92 8.89
N VAL A 660 -7.97 -8.08 7.95
CA VAL A 660 -9.35 -7.60 8.09
C VAL A 660 -10.11 -8.44 9.12
N ILE A 661 -10.69 -7.76 10.11
CA ILE A 661 -11.65 -8.36 11.05
C ILE A 661 -13.03 -7.77 10.75
N PRO A 662 -13.87 -8.43 9.91
CA PRO A 662 -15.09 -7.82 9.39
C PRO A 662 -16.04 -7.28 10.46
N ASP A 663 -16.21 -8.01 11.57
CA ASP A 663 -17.13 -7.59 12.65
C ASP A 663 -16.71 -6.30 13.36
N LEU A 664 -15.43 -5.92 13.30
CA LEU A 664 -14.83 -4.79 14.01
C LEU A 664 -14.34 -3.68 13.07
N LEU A 665 -14.59 -3.82 11.76
CA LEU A 665 -14.15 -2.87 10.74
C LEU A 665 -15.32 -2.02 10.23
N THR A 666 -15.13 -0.70 10.24
CA THR A 666 -16.02 0.27 9.60
C THR A 666 -15.25 1.15 8.63
N ILE A 667 -15.74 1.32 7.40
CA ILE A 667 -15.17 2.22 6.40
C ILE A 667 -16.27 3.15 5.88
N GLY A 668 -16.03 4.46 5.90
CA GLY A 668 -16.96 5.47 5.45
C GLY A 668 -17.16 5.53 3.93
N ASP A 669 -18.15 6.32 3.53
CA ASP A 669 -18.51 6.56 2.12
C ASP A 669 -17.38 7.21 1.33
N ASP A 670 -17.32 6.91 0.03
CA ASP A 670 -16.39 7.54 -0.94
C ASP A 670 -14.89 7.37 -0.57
N SER A 671 -14.55 6.46 0.34
CA SER A 671 -13.17 6.14 0.74
C SER A 671 -12.51 5.14 -0.22
N PHE A 672 -11.17 5.16 -0.26
CA PHE A 672 -10.38 4.29 -1.13
C PHE A 672 -9.32 3.55 -0.32
N VAL A 673 -9.28 2.22 -0.46
CA VAL A 673 -8.25 1.35 0.13
C VAL A 673 -7.43 0.77 -1.01
N ALA A 674 -6.16 1.15 -1.10
CA ALA A 674 -5.26 0.71 -2.17
C ALA A 674 -4.62 -0.66 -1.85
N ASP A 675 -3.56 -1.04 -2.58
CA ASP A 675 -3.06 -2.42 -2.55
C ASP A 675 -2.31 -2.76 -1.26
N GLY A 676 -2.54 -3.96 -0.72
CA GLY A 676 -1.79 -4.49 0.42
C GLY A 676 -1.98 -3.71 1.71
N VAL A 677 -3.09 -2.97 1.87
CA VAL A 677 -3.37 -2.23 3.11
C VAL A 677 -3.74 -3.20 4.22
N THR A 678 -3.09 -3.09 5.38
CA THR A 678 -3.44 -3.84 6.58
C THR A 678 -4.47 -3.06 7.39
N LEU A 679 -5.64 -3.65 7.67
CA LEU A 679 -6.81 -2.96 8.26
C LEU A 679 -7.22 -3.53 9.63
N GLY A 680 -6.68 -2.95 10.71
CA GLY A 680 -7.09 -3.31 12.07
C GLY A 680 -6.68 -4.74 12.44
N ASP A 681 -5.47 -5.12 12.02
CA ASP A 681 -4.83 -6.38 12.39
C ASP A 681 -4.60 -6.42 13.90
N GLU A 682 -4.76 -7.59 14.52
CA GLU A 682 -4.68 -7.70 15.97
C GLU A 682 -3.28 -7.37 16.52
N GLU A 683 -3.24 -6.81 17.74
CA GLU A 683 -1.99 -6.72 18.48
C GLU A 683 -1.79 -7.99 19.33
N GLN A 684 -0.65 -8.67 19.14
CA GLN A 684 -0.28 -9.87 19.90
C GLN A 684 0.95 -9.62 20.75
N ARG A 685 0.79 -9.75 22.08
CA ARG A 685 1.83 -9.37 23.03
C ARG A 685 1.66 -10.04 24.39
N GLY A 686 2.75 -10.58 24.92
CA GLY A 686 2.77 -11.26 26.22
C GLY A 686 1.86 -12.50 26.28
N GLY A 687 1.63 -13.19 25.16
CA GLY A 687 0.67 -14.30 25.10
C GLY A 687 -0.82 -13.88 25.09
N TRP A 688 -1.09 -12.59 24.87
CA TRP A 688 -2.43 -12.02 24.72
C TRP A 688 -2.66 -11.50 23.31
N MET A 689 -3.88 -11.65 22.83
CA MET A 689 -4.43 -10.99 21.64
C MET A 689 -5.34 -9.85 22.11
N SER A 690 -5.09 -8.63 21.63
CA SER A 690 -6.01 -7.49 21.74
C SER A 690 -6.83 -7.37 20.48
N LEU A 691 -8.14 -7.11 20.64
CA LEU A 691 -9.04 -6.75 19.55
C LEU A 691 -9.77 -5.46 19.89
N GLN A 692 -9.69 -4.48 19.00
CA GLN A 692 -10.39 -3.21 19.09
C GLN A 692 -11.22 -2.93 17.83
N THR A 693 -12.06 -1.90 17.88
CA THR A 693 -12.85 -1.50 16.73
C THR A 693 -12.07 -0.47 15.92
N THR A 694 -11.89 -0.75 14.63
CA THR A 694 -11.17 0.10 13.70
C THR A 694 -12.16 0.80 12.78
N SER A 695 -12.06 2.13 12.68
CA SER A 695 -12.97 2.94 11.86
C SER A 695 -12.20 3.89 10.95
N VAL A 696 -12.53 3.84 9.67
CA VAL A 696 -12.05 4.74 8.63
C VAL A 696 -13.17 5.71 8.27
N GLY A 697 -12.89 7.01 8.32
CA GLY A 697 -13.82 8.08 7.97
C GLY A 697 -14.23 8.06 6.50
N ARG A 698 -15.05 9.05 6.13
CA ARG A 698 -15.50 9.28 4.76
C ARG A 698 -14.39 9.92 3.93
N ARG A 699 -14.40 9.69 2.61
CA ARG A 699 -13.44 10.29 1.66
C ARG A 699 -11.98 10.16 2.09
N THR A 700 -11.67 9.06 2.79
CA THR A 700 -10.32 8.78 3.28
C THR A 700 -9.60 7.91 2.27
N PHE A 701 -8.34 8.23 2.02
CA PHE A 701 -7.47 7.47 1.13
C PHE A 701 -6.40 6.73 1.94
N LEU A 702 -6.29 5.41 1.75
CA LEU A 702 -5.24 4.58 2.31
C LEU A 702 -4.36 4.06 1.16
N GLY A 703 -3.11 4.50 1.09
CA GLY A 703 -2.17 4.17 0.02
C GLY A 703 -1.57 2.77 0.16
N ASN A 704 -0.89 2.32 -0.91
CA ASN A 704 -0.36 0.96 -1.01
C ASN A 704 0.52 0.59 0.20
N GLY A 705 0.27 -0.57 0.81
CA GLY A 705 1.03 -1.06 1.97
C GLY A 705 0.87 -0.24 3.25
N ALA A 706 -0.14 0.64 3.34
CA ALA A 706 -0.43 1.36 4.59
C ALA A 706 -0.84 0.39 5.71
N TYR A 707 -0.44 0.71 6.95
CA TYR A 707 -0.77 -0.06 8.14
C TYR A 707 -1.71 0.74 9.05
N VAL A 708 -2.97 0.30 9.12
CA VAL A 708 -3.98 0.82 10.03
C VAL A 708 -3.96 -0.04 11.29
N ALA A 709 -3.50 0.54 12.40
CA ALA A 709 -3.37 -0.15 13.68
C ALA A 709 -4.73 -0.57 14.24
N ASP A 710 -4.73 -1.63 15.08
CA ASP A 710 -5.92 -2.02 15.85
C ASP A 710 -6.44 -0.84 16.67
N GLY A 711 -7.74 -0.56 16.57
CA GLY A 711 -8.38 0.54 17.30
C GLY A 711 -8.16 1.92 16.68
N ALA A 712 -7.57 2.02 15.49
CA ALA A 712 -7.40 3.28 14.81
C ALA A 712 -8.76 3.91 14.44
N VAL A 713 -8.91 5.20 14.75
CA VAL A 713 -10.08 6.02 14.42
C VAL A 713 -9.63 7.12 13.46
N ILE A 714 -9.65 6.80 12.17
CA ILE A 714 -9.22 7.73 11.12
C ILE A 714 -10.37 8.69 10.80
N PRO A 715 -10.17 10.02 10.93
CA PRO A 715 -11.19 11.02 10.63
C PRO A 715 -11.49 11.15 9.13
N ASP A 716 -12.55 11.89 8.80
CA ASP A 716 -12.94 12.21 7.42
C ASP A 716 -11.84 12.96 6.64
N ASP A 717 -11.83 12.78 5.31
CA ASP A 717 -10.97 13.50 4.35
C ASP A 717 -9.45 13.34 4.57
N LEU A 718 -9.01 12.29 5.26
CA LEU A 718 -7.60 12.04 5.57
C LEU A 718 -6.89 11.23 4.48
N LEU A 719 -5.59 11.47 4.28
CA LEU A 719 -4.73 10.65 3.42
C LEU A 719 -3.64 9.98 4.25
N ILE A 720 -3.61 8.65 4.21
CA ILE A 720 -2.48 7.84 4.68
C ILE A 720 -1.70 7.39 3.45
N GLY A 721 -0.44 7.80 3.33
CA GLY A 721 0.40 7.55 2.17
C GLY A 721 0.82 6.08 2.00
N VAL A 722 1.55 5.81 0.93
CA VAL A 722 2.17 4.51 0.65
C VAL A 722 3.13 4.13 1.78
N GLN A 723 3.14 2.86 2.19
CA GLN A 723 3.95 2.32 3.28
C GLN A 723 4.00 3.25 4.50
N THR A 724 2.81 3.67 4.95
CA THR A 724 2.65 4.59 6.08
C THR A 724 1.94 3.91 7.24
N ARG A 725 2.53 4.00 8.43
CA ARG A 725 1.89 3.57 9.68
C ARG A 725 0.93 4.67 10.11
N THR A 726 -0.29 4.32 10.45
CA THR A 726 -1.25 5.30 10.99
C THR A 726 -0.69 6.00 12.24
N PRO A 727 -0.78 7.34 12.32
CA PRO A 727 -0.43 8.07 13.54
C PRO A 727 -1.34 7.68 14.71
N PRO A 728 -0.95 7.98 15.96
CA PRO A 728 -1.86 7.89 17.10
C PRO A 728 -3.17 8.66 16.86
N ASN A 729 -4.29 8.12 17.35
CA ASN A 729 -5.61 8.73 17.19
C ASN A 729 -5.66 10.20 17.65
N ALA A 730 -4.89 10.56 18.69
CA ALA A 730 -4.83 11.92 19.23
C ALA A 730 -4.23 12.94 18.25
N ASP A 731 -3.41 12.50 17.29
CA ASP A 731 -2.66 13.37 16.37
C ASP A 731 -3.39 13.60 15.04
N MET A 732 -4.28 12.69 14.67
CA MET A 732 -5.03 12.75 13.41
C MET A 732 -6.14 13.81 13.45
N ARG A 733 -6.19 14.66 12.43
CA ARG A 733 -7.25 15.64 12.17
C ARG A 733 -7.71 15.55 10.71
N PRO A 734 -8.98 15.89 10.39
CA PRO A 734 -9.47 15.89 9.01
C PRO A 734 -8.57 16.68 8.05
N LYS A 735 -8.54 16.26 6.78
CA LYS A 735 -7.79 16.91 5.68
C LYS A 735 -6.27 16.85 5.77
N GLN A 736 -5.72 16.11 6.74
CA GLN A 736 -4.28 15.91 6.85
C GLN A 736 -3.79 14.84 5.87
N VAL A 737 -2.49 14.91 5.57
CA VAL A 737 -1.77 13.95 4.73
C VAL A 737 -0.59 13.43 5.54
N TRP A 738 -0.48 12.12 5.69
CA TRP A 738 0.57 11.47 6.47
C TRP A 738 1.40 10.54 5.60
N LEU A 739 2.72 10.51 5.81
CA LEU A 739 3.63 9.65 5.07
C LEU A 739 4.73 9.06 5.96
N GLY A 740 5.03 7.77 5.76
CA GLY A 740 6.20 7.09 6.31
C GLY A 740 5.97 6.35 7.64
N SER A 741 7.07 5.83 8.18
CA SER A 741 7.14 5.12 9.46
C SER A 741 8.41 5.59 10.19
N PRO A 742 8.33 6.41 11.25
CA PRO A 742 7.11 6.98 11.82
C PRO A 742 6.43 7.96 10.86
N ALA A 743 5.12 8.13 11.03
CA ALA A 743 4.33 9.00 10.17
C ALA A 743 4.72 10.47 10.33
N VAL A 744 4.90 11.16 9.21
CA VAL A 744 5.16 12.60 9.15
C VAL A 744 4.02 13.30 8.44
N LEU A 745 3.56 14.41 9.01
CA LEU A 745 2.52 15.25 8.43
C LEU A 745 3.08 16.03 7.23
N LEU A 746 2.39 15.95 6.09
CA LEU A 746 2.70 16.73 4.89
C LEU A 746 1.78 17.97 4.81
N PRO A 747 2.33 19.20 4.82
CA PRO A 747 1.59 20.46 4.90
C PRO A 747 0.79 20.84 3.63
N ALA A 748 1.02 20.18 2.50
CA ALA A 748 0.34 20.51 1.24
C ALA A 748 -0.13 19.23 0.52
N ARG A 749 -1.41 19.22 0.16
CA ARG A 749 -2.03 18.25 -0.75
C ARG A 749 -1.99 18.84 -2.15
N GLU A 750 -1.69 18.03 -3.16
CA GLU A 750 -1.85 18.47 -4.54
C GLU A 750 -3.33 18.76 -4.83
N GLY A 751 -3.59 19.76 -5.67
CA GLY A 751 -4.94 20.12 -6.08
C GLY A 751 -5.49 19.15 -7.12
N ASP A 752 -6.80 19.27 -7.37
CA ASP A 752 -7.55 18.49 -8.36
C ASP A 752 -6.82 18.41 -9.71
N LEU A 753 -6.60 17.20 -10.23
CA LEU A 753 -6.00 16.93 -11.54
C LEU A 753 -6.88 17.44 -12.71
N GLY A 754 -8.05 18.01 -12.41
CA GLY A 754 -8.96 18.60 -13.37
C GLY A 754 -9.83 17.55 -14.08
N PHE A 755 -9.92 16.34 -13.51
CA PHE A 755 -10.78 15.30 -14.03
C PHE A 755 -12.22 15.50 -13.59
N ASP A 756 -13.16 15.24 -14.49
CA ASP A 756 -14.58 15.27 -14.16
C ASP A 756 -14.88 14.26 -13.04
N VAL A 757 -15.65 14.67 -12.02
CA VAL A 757 -16.03 13.83 -10.87
C VAL A 757 -16.74 12.54 -11.33
N SER A 758 -17.38 12.54 -12.49
CA SER A 758 -18.00 11.37 -13.12
C SER A 758 -17.01 10.33 -13.65
N LEU A 759 -15.74 10.68 -13.77
CA LEU A 759 -14.64 9.81 -14.16
C LEU A 759 -13.83 9.31 -12.95
N THR A 760 -14.05 9.90 -11.78
CA THR A 760 -13.35 9.56 -10.52
C THR A 760 -14.35 9.00 -9.50
N PHE A 761 -15.00 9.84 -8.69
CA PHE A 761 -15.80 9.38 -7.54
C PHE A 761 -17.24 8.94 -7.86
N ARG A 762 -17.86 9.49 -8.91
CA ARG A 762 -19.32 9.34 -9.14
C ARG A 762 -19.64 8.94 -10.58
N PRO A 763 -19.29 7.72 -11.00
CA PRO A 763 -19.56 7.25 -12.36
C PRO A 763 -21.05 7.32 -12.72
N SER A 764 -21.33 7.51 -14.00
CA SER A 764 -22.67 7.30 -14.52
C SER A 764 -23.04 5.81 -14.44
N VAL A 765 -24.35 5.51 -14.41
CA VAL A 765 -24.84 4.12 -14.39
C VAL A 765 -24.30 3.32 -15.57
N ALA A 766 -24.21 3.93 -16.76
CA ALA A 766 -23.65 3.27 -17.94
C ALA A 766 -22.18 2.88 -17.77
N ARG A 767 -21.34 3.77 -17.21
CA ARG A 767 -19.93 3.45 -16.91
C ARG A 767 -19.81 2.40 -15.81
N TRP A 768 -20.67 2.50 -14.80
CA TRP A 768 -20.76 1.49 -13.75
C TRP A 768 -21.04 0.11 -14.34
N CYS A 769 -22.06 -0.04 -15.19
CA CYS A 769 -22.37 -1.29 -15.86
C CYS A 769 -21.22 -1.78 -16.76
N ALA A 770 -20.57 -0.88 -17.51
CA ALA A 770 -19.46 -1.24 -18.39
C ALA A 770 -18.24 -1.78 -17.63
N ARG A 771 -17.84 -1.11 -16.53
CA ARG A 771 -16.76 -1.59 -15.67
C ARG A 771 -17.11 -2.93 -15.03
N THR A 772 -18.32 -3.05 -14.49
CA THR A 772 -18.81 -4.31 -13.89
C THR A 772 -18.76 -5.47 -14.88
N PHE A 773 -19.14 -5.23 -16.15
CA PHE A 773 -19.04 -6.26 -17.20
C PHE A 773 -17.58 -6.67 -17.48
N ILE A 774 -16.68 -5.70 -17.67
CA ILE A 774 -15.26 -5.98 -17.94
C ILE A 774 -14.60 -6.69 -16.77
N GLU A 775 -14.87 -6.26 -15.53
CA GLU A 775 -14.33 -6.91 -14.34
C GLU A 775 -14.93 -8.31 -14.14
N SER A 776 -16.19 -8.55 -14.52
CA SER A 776 -16.76 -9.91 -14.51
C SER A 776 -15.99 -10.83 -15.46
N LEU A 777 -15.66 -10.36 -16.67
CA LEU A 777 -14.83 -11.12 -17.61
C LEU A 777 -13.41 -11.33 -17.08
N ARG A 778 -12.82 -10.30 -16.46
CA ARG A 778 -11.50 -10.37 -15.81
C ARG A 778 -11.42 -11.47 -14.76
N ILE A 779 -12.52 -11.73 -14.03
CA ILE A 779 -12.57 -12.75 -12.99
C ILE A 779 -12.85 -14.15 -13.57
N VAL A 780 -13.80 -14.24 -14.50
CA VAL A 780 -14.32 -15.52 -15.03
C VAL A 780 -13.37 -16.16 -16.05
N LEU A 781 -12.79 -15.38 -16.96
CA LEU A 781 -12.00 -15.92 -18.07
C LEU A 781 -10.69 -16.61 -17.65
N PRO A 782 -9.88 -16.08 -16.71
CA PRO A 782 -8.68 -16.77 -16.24
C PRO A 782 -9.01 -18.13 -15.60
N MET A 783 -10.05 -18.18 -14.76
CA MET A 783 -10.51 -19.43 -14.15
C MET A 783 -11.06 -20.42 -15.21
N SER A 784 -11.74 -19.92 -16.23
CA SER A 784 -12.20 -20.74 -17.35
C SER A 784 -11.03 -21.38 -18.09
N PHE A 785 -9.94 -20.63 -18.28
CA PHE A 785 -8.71 -21.13 -18.90
C PHE A 785 -8.04 -22.23 -18.06
N VAL A 786 -7.98 -22.05 -16.73
CA VAL A 786 -7.44 -23.06 -15.79
C VAL A 786 -8.27 -24.35 -15.86
N ILE A 787 -9.61 -24.24 -15.76
CA ILE A 787 -10.51 -25.40 -15.78
C ILE A 787 -10.41 -26.14 -17.11
N ALA A 788 -10.49 -25.42 -18.24
CA ALA A 788 -10.39 -26.02 -19.57
C ALA A 788 -9.05 -26.72 -19.80
N THR A 789 -7.96 -26.13 -19.30
CA THR A 789 -6.64 -26.77 -19.37
C THR A 789 -6.61 -28.03 -18.50
N GLY A 790 -7.17 -27.99 -17.29
CA GLY A 790 -7.31 -29.16 -16.44
C GLY A 790 -7.97 -30.30 -17.21
N TYR A 791 -9.16 -30.07 -17.78
CA TYR A 791 -9.90 -31.06 -18.57
C TYR A 791 -9.08 -31.60 -19.73
N LEU A 792 -8.39 -30.73 -20.48
CA LEU A 792 -7.52 -31.16 -21.57
C LEU A 792 -6.37 -32.06 -21.08
N ILE A 793 -5.76 -31.73 -19.93
CA ILE A 793 -4.69 -32.53 -19.35
C ILE A 793 -5.21 -33.90 -18.93
N VAL A 794 -6.37 -33.95 -18.27
CA VAL A 794 -6.99 -35.22 -17.88
C VAL A 794 -7.32 -36.06 -19.11
N HIS A 795 -8.00 -35.49 -20.11
CA HIS A 795 -8.28 -36.15 -21.38
C HIS A 795 -7.01 -36.71 -22.06
N SER A 796 -5.89 -35.98 -21.99
CA SER A 796 -4.64 -36.39 -22.67
C SER A 796 -3.75 -37.34 -21.86
N VAL A 797 -3.89 -37.37 -20.54
CA VAL A 797 -2.98 -38.11 -19.64
C VAL A 797 -3.67 -39.33 -19.02
N MET A 798 -4.98 -39.28 -18.79
CA MET A 798 -5.75 -40.37 -18.17
C MET A 798 -5.61 -41.70 -18.93
N PRO A 799 -5.62 -41.75 -20.27
CA PRO A 799 -5.49 -43.03 -20.99
C PRO A 799 -4.20 -43.79 -20.63
N TYR A 800 -3.08 -43.08 -20.39
CA TYR A 800 -1.85 -43.72 -19.93
C TYR A 800 -1.96 -44.30 -18.51
N ALA A 801 -2.75 -43.67 -17.63
CA ALA A 801 -2.96 -44.18 -16.28
C ALA A 801 -3.88 -45.41 -16.27
N GLU A 802 -4.92 -45.42 -17.11
CA GLU A 802 -5.83 -46.56 -17.30
C GLU A 802 -5.12 -47.79 -17.88
N GLU A 803 -4.15 -47.59 -18.77
CA GLU A 803 -3.28 -48.65 -19.30
C GLU A 803 -2.12 -49.04 -18.35
N GLU A 804 -2.11 -48.53 -17.11
CA GLU A 804 -1.04 -48.71 -16.10
C GLU A 804 0.37 -48.25 -16.55
N GLN A 805 0.44 -47.37 -17.55
CA GLN A 805 1.67 -46.80 -18.11
C GLN A 805 2.14 -45.58 -17.29
N TRP A 806 2.42 -45.79 -16.01
CA TRP A 806 2.79 -44.73 -15.07
C TRP A 806 3.99 -43.86 -15.50
N PRO A 807 5.09 -44.39 -16.09
CA PRO A 807 6.19 -43.55 -16.57
C PRO A 807 5.75 -42.57 -17.66
N GLN A 808 4.90 -43.02 -18.60
CA GLN A 808 4.35 -42.22 -19.67
C GLN A 808 3.38 -41.17 -19.12
N ALA A 809 2.50 -41.55 -18.18
CA ALA A 809 1.58 -40.64 -17.53
C ALA A 809 2.32 -39.50 -16.80
N VAL A 810 3.39 -39.82 -16.04
CA VAL A 810 4.21 -38.82 -15.34
C VAL A 810 4.94 -37.90 -16.33
N ALA A 811 5.52 -38.45 -17.40
CA ALA A 811 6.19 -37.67 -18.43
C ALA A 811 5.22 -36.74 -19.17
N ALA A 812 4.03 -37.25 -19.52
CA ALA A 812 2.97 -36.49 -20.18
C ALA A 812 2.45 -35.37 -19.27
N LEU A 813 2.23 -35.63 -17.98
CA LEU A 813 1.81 -34.62 -17.00
C LEU A 813 2.85 -33.50 -16.83
N SER A 814 4.13 -33.85 -16.75
CA SER A 814 5.22 -32.87 -16.67
C SER A 814 5.31 -32.00 -17.92
N LEU A 815 5.19 -32.61 -19.11
CA LEU A 815 5.16 -31.89 -20.38
C LEU A 815 3.94 -30.97 -20.48
N ALA A 816 2.76 -31.47 -20.13
CA ALA A 816 1.53 -30.71 -20.18
C ALA A 816 1.56 -29.51 -19.22
N GLY A 817 2.12 -29.67 -18.02
CA GLY A 817 2.37 -28.56 -17.10
C GLY A 817 3.31 -27.49 -17.68
N CYS A 818 4.41 -27.91 -18.33
CA CYS A 818 5.33 -26.98 -18.98
C CYS A 818 4.64 -26.20 -20.11
N LEU A 819 3.82 -26.89 -20.92
CA LEU A 819 3.04 -26.29 -22.00
C LEU A 819 1.97 -25.33 -21.47
N TYR A 820 1.31 -25.68 -20.37
CA TYR A 820 0.34 -24.83 -19.70
C TYR A 820 0.98 -23.54 -19.16
N GLY A 821 2.13 -23.64 -18.50
CA GLY A 821 2.89 -22.46 -18.06
C GLY A 821 3.28 -21.56 -19.24
N LEU A 822 3.82 -22.14 -20.31
CA LEU A 822 4.15 -21.38 -21.52
C LEU A 822 2.92 -20.74 -22.17
N ALA A 823 1.81 -21.47 -22.28
CA ALA A 823 0.55 -20.95 -22.84
C ALA A 823 -0.01 -19.79 -22.01
N SER A 824 0.05 -19.90 -20.68
CA SER A 824 -0.32 -18.85 -19.74
C SER A 824 0.50 -17.58 -19.96
N PHE A 825 1.81 -17.72 -20.14
CA PHE A 825 2.70 -16.59 -20.46
C PHE A 825 2.44 -16.01 -21.86
N MET A 826 2.20 -16.86 -22.86
CA MET A 826 1.87 -16.41 -24.22
C MET A 826 0.53 -15.67 -24.27
N LEU A 827 -0.45 -16.06 -23.46
CA LEU A 827 -1.73 -15.38 -23.35
C LEU A 827 -1.55 -13.94 -22.85
N ILE A 828 -0.83 -13.75 -21.73
CA ILE A 828 -0.57 -12.39 -21.22
C ILE A 828 0.25 -11.56 -22.22
N LEU A 829 1.24 -12.18 -22.88
CA LEU A 829 2.04 -11.50 -23.89
C LEU A 829 1.15 -10.99 -25.05
N ALA A 830 0.24 -11.83 -25.55
CA ALA A 830 -0.71 -11.44 -26.59
C ALA A 830 -1.66 -10.35 -26.10
N MET A 831 -2.26 -10.52 -24.91
CA MET A 831 -3.17 -9.52 -24.33
C MET A 831 -2.50 -8.16 -24.15
N LYS A 832 -1.29 -8.12 -23.60
CA LYS A 832 -0.51 -6.88 -23.42
C LYS A 832 -0.32 -6.15 -24.74
N TRP A 833 0.12 -6.85 -25.79
CA TRP A 833 0.44 -6.22 -27.08
C TRP A 833 -0.80 -5.90 -27.93
N ILE A 834 -1.90 -6.64 -27.78
CA ILE A 834 -3.16 -6.39 -28.50
C ILE A 834 -3.97 -5.28 -27.83
N LEU A 835 -4.18 -5.35 -26.51
CA LEU A 835 -5.10 -4.48 -25.77
C LEU A 835 -4.46 -3.16 -25.34
N VAL A 836 -3.25 -3.21 -24.77
CA VAL A 836 -2.59 -2.03 -24.17
C VAL A 836 -1.48 -1.46 -25.06
N ARG A 837 -0.82 -2.32 -25.85
CA ARG A 837 0.34 -1.99 -26.70
C ARG A 837 1.55 -1.53 -25.89
N ARG A 838 1.78 -0.23 -25.79
CA ARG A 838 2.90 0.37 -25.04
C ARG A 838 2.35 1.27 -23.95
N TYR A 839 2.72 0.98 -22.71
CA TYR A 839 2.48 1.89 -21.61
C TYR A 839 3.22 3.22 -21.85
N ARG A 840 2.53 4.33 -21.57
CA ARG A 840 3.11 5.68 -21.60
C ARG A 840 2.88 6.33 -20.25
N PRO A 841 3.88 6.98 -19.65
CA PRO A 841 3.68 7.74 -18.42
C PRO A 841 2.59 8.80 -18.61
N GLY A 842 1.60 8.84 -17.71
CA GLY A 842 0.46 9.75 -17.79
C GLY A 842 -0.52 9.53 -16.64
N ALA A 843 -1.43 10.49 -16.46
CA ALA A 843 -2.53 10.39 -15.50
C ALA A 843 -3.81 9.98 -16.23
N HIS A 844 -4.50 8.96 -15.72
CA HIS A 844 -5.74 8.43 -16.30
C HIS A 844 -6.78 8.28 -15.19
N PRO A 845 -8.03 8.73 -15.40
CA PRO A 845 -9.05 8.58 -14.38
C PRO A 845 -9.49 7.12 -14.27
N MET A 846 -9.83 6.67 -13.06
CA MET A 846 -10.08 5.27 -12.78
C MET A 846 -11.27 4.68 -13.58
N TRP A 847 -12.29 5.49 -13.90
CA TRP A 847 -13.43 5.06 -14.73
C TRP A 847 -13.19 5.23 -16.23
N SER A 848 -11.96 4.95 -16.69
CA SER A 848 -11.57 4.97 -18.11
C SER A 848 -11.30 3.56 -18.64
N LEU A 849 -11.55 3.37 -19.93
CA LEU A 849 -11.29 2.10 -20.62
C LEU A 849 -9.83 1.68 -20.54
N PHE A 850 -8.90 2.64 -20.55
CA PHE A 850 -7.47 2.36 -20.43
C PHE A 850 -7.15 1.64 -19.11
N VAL A 851 -7.64 2.18 -17.98
CA VAL A 851 -7.44 1.56 -16.66
C VAL A 851 -8.04 0.18 -16.63
N TRP A 852 -9.28 0.00 -17.11
CA TRP A 852 -9.93 -1.32 -17.10
C TRP A 852 -9.19 -2.38 -17.92
N LEU A 853 -8.65 -2.01 -19.08
CA LEU A 853 -7.85 -2.92 -19.91
C LEU A 853 -6.48 -3.19 -19.28
N SER A 854 -5.85 -2.19 -18.65
CA SER A 854 -4.59 -2.38 -17.92
C SER A 854 -4.78 -3.35 -16.76
N GLU A 855 -5.80 -3.12 -15.93
CA GLU A 855 -6.18 -3.99 -14.81
C GLU A 855 -6.51 -5.42 -15.28
N ALA A 856 -7.13 -5.58 -16.45
CA ALA A 856 -7.38 -6.90 -17.02
C ALA A 856 -6.08 -7.63 -17.39
N VAL A 857 -5.10 -6.92 -17.95
CA VAL A 857 -3.76 -7.44 -18.24
C VAL A 857 -3.03 -7.79 -16.94
N THR A 858 -3.03 -6.89 -15.94
CA THR A 858 -2.42 -7.14 -14.63
C THR A 858 -3.04 -8.36 -13.94
N CYS A 859 -4.37 -8.49 -13.95
CA CYS A 859 -5.03 -9.64 -13.33
C CYS A 859 -4.66 -10.96 -14.01
N VAL A 860 -4.58 -11.04 -15.35
CA VAL A 860 -4.12 -12.26 -16.04
C VAL A 860 -2.64 -12.51 -15.78
N TYR A 861 -1.82 -11.45 -15.69
CA TYR A 861 -0.43 -11.55 -15.32
C TYR A 861 -0.28 -12.20 -13.93
N GLU A 862 -0.93 -11.66 -12.91
CA GLU A 862 -0.82 -12.09 -11.51
C GLU A 862 -1.50 -13.44 -11.23
N SER A 863 -2.71 -13.65 -11.76
CA SER A 863 -3.50 -14.86 -11.47
C SER A 863 -3.13 -16.08 -12.33
N LEU A 864 -2.54 -15.87 -13.50
CA LEU A 864 -2.27 -16.96 -14.45
C LEU A 864 -0.79 -17.08 -14.80
N ALA A 865 -0.14 -16.01 -15.29
CA ALA A 865 1.24 -16.12 -15.78
C ALA A 865 2.28 -16.21 -14.65
N VAL A 866 2.07 -15.49 -13.54
CA VAL A 866 2.97 -15.51 -12.37
C VAL A 866 3.06 -16.91 -11.75
N PRO A 867 1.96 -17.51 -11.22
CA PRO A 867 2.04 -18.78 -10.51
C PRO A 867 2.43 -19.96 -11.42
N ASN A 868 2.02 -19.94 -12.69
CA ASN A 868 2.21 -21.09 -13.59
C ASN A 868 3.48 -21.02 -14.44
N PHE A 869 4.16 -19.87 -14.50
CA PHE A 869 5.36 -19.71 -15.33
C PHE A 869 6.44 -18.84 -14.67
N LEU A 870 6.13 -17.59 -14.33
CA LEU A 870 7.18 -16.63 -13.93
C LEU A 870 7.77 -16.93 -12.54
N ASP A 871 6.99 -17.46 -11.61
CA ASP A 871 7.48 -17.82 -10.27
C ASP A 871 8.55 -18.92 -10.32
N PHE A 872 8.46 -19.84 -11.29
CA PHE A 872 9.51 -20.84 -11.53
C PHE A 872 10.82 -20.22 -12.02
N LEU A 873 10.74 -19.07 -12.70
CA LEU A 873 11.90 -18.36 -13.26
C LEU A 873 12.55 -17.39 -12.27
N ARG A 874 11.92 -17.06 -11.15
CA ARG A 874 12.52 -16.20 -10.12
C ARG A 874 13.84 -16.77 -9.59
N GLY A 875 14.84 -15.90 -9.47
CA GLY A 875 16.21 -16.26 -9.12
C GLY A 875 17.00 -16.96 -10.25
N THR A 876 16.46 -17.02 -11.46
CA THR A 876 17.14 -17.60 -12.63
C THR A 876 17.54 -16.52 -13.64
N PRO A 877 18.52 -16.80 -14.53
CA PRO A 877 18.84 -15.92 -15.65
C PRO A 877 17.70 -15.71 -16.66
N MET A 878 16.66 -16.55 -16.63
CA MET A 878 15.58 -16.58 -17.62
C MET A 878 14.47 -15.56 -17.34
N LEU A 879 14.20 -15.20 -16.07
CA LEU A 879 13.14 -14.25 -15.73
C LEU A 879 13.32 -12.87 -16.40
N PRO A 880 14.53 -12.26 -16.41
CA PRO A 880 14.78 -11.05 -17.18
C PRO A 880 14.42 -11.16 -18.67
N TRP A 881 14.54 -12.35 -19.28
CA TRP A 881 14.22 -12.54 -20.69
C TRP A 881 12.70 -12.53 -20.91
N ALA A 882 11.95 -13.20 -20.04
CA ALA A 882 10.49 -13.18 -20.08
C ALA A 882 9.94 -11.76 -19.93
N LEU A 883 10.40 -11.00 -18.93
CA LEU A 883 9.91 -9.63 -18.69
C LEU A 883 10.27 -8.65 -19.82
N ARG A 884 11.39 -8.86 -20.53
CA ARG A 884 11.72 -8.06 -21.74
C ARG A 884 10.69 -8.24 -22.86
N LEU A 885 10.11 -9.44 -23.02
CA LEU A 885 9.07 -9.69 -24.03
C LEU A 885 7.80 -8.88 -23.73
N LEU A 886 7.51 -8.64 -22.46
CA LEU A 886 6.40 -7.79 -22.03
C LEU A 886 6.68 -6.29 -22.20
N GLY A 887 7.92 -5.88 -22.47
CA GLY A 887 8.30 -4.49 -22.77
C GLY A 887 9.24 -3.84 -21.76
N THR A 888 9.58 -4.52 -20.66
CA THR A 888 10.50 -3.99 -19.65
C THR A 888 11.93 -3.86 -20.19
N ARG A 889 12.58 -2.73 -19.92
CA ARG A 889 13.96 -2.49 -20.35
C ARG A 889 14.94 -3.01 -19.30
N ILE A 890 15.41 -4.25 -19.45
CA ILE A 890 16.30 -4.90 -18.47
C ILE A 890 17.71 -5.09 -19.04
N GLY A 891 18.73 -4.60 -18.33
CA GLY A 891 20.15 -4.74 -18.65
C GLY A 891 20.70 -6.17 -18.57
N ARG A 892 22.01 -6.32 -18.72
CA ARG A 892 22.74 -7.60 -18.71
C ARG A 892 22.95 -8.11 -17.29
N ARG A 893 22.92 -9.44 -17.09
CA ARG A 893 23.22 -10.13 -15.81
C ARG A 893 22.46 -9.58 -14.60
N VAL A 894 21.22 -9.13 -14.80
CA VAL A 894 20.34 -8.68 -13.72
C VAL A 894 19.88 -9.90 -12.93
N PHE A 895 20.00 -9.83 -11.61
CA PHE A 895 19.40 -10.79 -10.69
C PHE A 895 18.00 -10.30 -10.29
N MET A 896 16.99 -11.15 -10.47
CA MET A 896 15.61 -10.85 -10.09
C MET A 896 15.00 -12.04 -9.36
N ASP A 897 14.61 -11.84 -8.12
CA ASP A 897 13.80 -12.77 -7.33
C ASP A 897 12.40 -12.19 -7.04
N THR A 898 11.91 -11.35 -7.96
CA THR A 898 10.60 -10.73 -7.90
C THR A 898 9.97 -10.66 -9.29
N THR A 899 8.67 -10.85 -9.34
CA THR A 899 7.81 -10.67 -10.51
C THR A 899 6.90 -9.45 -10.37
N ASP A 900 7.08 -8.66 -9.31
CA ASP A 900 6.25 -7.49 -9.02
C ASP A 900 6.62 -6.33 -9.95
N VAL A 901 6.18 -6.44 -11.20
CA VAL A 901 6.43 -5.50 -12.29
C VAL A 901 5.15 -5.35 -13.09
N THR A 902 4.50 -4.20 -12.94
CA THR A 902 3.31 -3.80 -13.70
C THR A 902 3.66 -2.62 -14.63
N GLU A 903 2.76 -2.22 -15.54
CA GLU A 903 3.02 -1.20 -16.58
C GLU A 903 4.39 -1.36 -17.29
N PHE A 904 4.67 -2.58 -17.78
CA PHE A 904 6.01 -3.07 -18.14
C PHE A 904 6.93 -2.08 -18.88
N ASP A 905 6.41 -1.33 -19.86
CA ASP A 905 7.20 -0.40 -20.69
C ASP A 905 7.73 0.82 -19.92
N CYS A 906 7.15 1.12 -18.75
CA CYS A 906 7.57 2.19 -17.86
C CYS A 906 8.79 1.80 -17.00
N VAL A 907 9.13 0.51 -16.91
CA VAL A 907 10.20 0.02 -16.05
C VAL A 907 11.52 -0.11 -16.81
N ALA A 908 12.58 0.43 -16.22
CA ALA A 908 13.96 0.31 -16.70
C ALA A 908 14.88 -0.14 -15.57
N ILE A 909 15.59 -1.25 -15.79
CA ILE A 909 16.51 -1.87 -14.85
C ILE A 909 17.90 -1.91 -15.50
N GLY A 910 18.88 -1.28 -14.85
CA GLY A 910 20.25 -1.17 -15.37
C GLY A 910 21.01 -2.50 -15.38
N ASP A 911 22.18 -2.49 -16.02
CA ASP A 911 23.08 -3.64 -16.04
C ASP A 911 23.42 -4.09 -14.62
N GLU A 912 23.34 -5.39 -14.41
CA GLU A 912 23.72 -6.06 -13.18
C GLU A 912 22.96 -5.56 -11.93
N ALA A 913 21.76 -4.99 -12.09
CA ALA A 913 20.93 -4.69 -10.93
C ALA A 913 20.52 -5.98 -10.19
N GLU A 914 20.20 -5.84 -8.90
CA GLU A 914 19.82 -6.95 -8.02
C GLU A 914 18.49 -6.59 -7.34
N LEU A 915 17.44 -7.30 -7.70
CA LEU A 915 16.11 -7.15 -7.11
C LEU A 915 15.84 -8.42 -6.29
N ASN A 916 15.91 -8.28 -4.97
CA ASN A 916 15.71 -9.38 -4.02
C ASN A 916 14.22 -9.73 -3.86
N HIS A 917 13.96 -10.75 -3.05
CA HIS A 917 12.62 -11.11 -2.62
C HIS A 917 11.85 -9.92 -2.03
N SER A 918 10.53 -9.87 -2.25
CA SER A 918 9.63 -8.84 -1.69
C SER A 918 10.03 -7.39 -2.01
N CYS A 919 10.67 -7.15 -3.16
CA CYS A 919 10.86 -5.81 -3.72
C CYS A 919 10.20 -5.69 -5.09
N GLY A 920 9.80 -4.48 -5.49
CA GLY A 920 9.19 -4.22 -6.79
C GLY A 920 9.23 -2.73 -7.14
N PRO A 921 9.38 -2.35 -8.41
CA PRO A 921 9.14 -0.98 -8.85
C PRO A 921 7.65 -0.63 -8.72
N GLN A 922 7.32 0.42 -7.95
CA GLN A 922 5.98 0.99 -7.94
C GLN A 922 5.75 1.80 -9.23
N THR A 923 4.81 1.37 -10.07
CA THR A 923 4.60 1.92 -11.43
C THR A 923 3.34 2.77 -11.59
N HIS A 924 2.39 2.67 -10.66
CA HIS A 924 1.18 3.51 -10.63
C HIS A 924 0.81 3.94 -9.20
N LEU A 925 -0.05 4.95 -9.11
CA LEU A 925 -0.66 5.47 -7.88
C LEU A 925 -2.10 5.91 -8.18
N PHE A 926 -2.96 5.91 -7.17
CA PHE A 926 -4.38 6.31 -7.31
C PHE A 926 -4.59 7.80 -6.97
N GLU A 927 -3.87 8.68 -7.67
CA GLU A 927 -3.89 10.13 -7.42
C GLU A 927 -5.27 10.77 -7.63
N ASP A 928 -6.11 10.22 -8.51
CA ASP A 928 -7.47 10.72 -8.78
C ASP A 928 -8.46 10.45 -7.62
N ARG A 929 -8.03 9.71 -6.59
CA ARG A 929 -8.78 9.42 -5.36
C ARG A 929 -8.27 10.18 -4.14
N VAL A 930 -7.24 10.98 -4.35
CA VAL A 930 -6.73 12.02 -3.44
C VAL A 930 -7.38 13.34 -3.82
#